data_AF-A0A0G0MX19-F1
#
_entry.id   AF-A0A0G0MX19-F1
#
_cell.length_a   1.000
_cell.length_b   1.000
_cell.length_c   1.000
_cell.angle_alpha   90.00
_cell.angle_beta   90.00
_cell.angle_gamma   90.00
#
_symmetry.space_group_name_H-M   'P 1'
#
loop_
_entity.id
_entity.type
_entity.pdbx_description
1 polymer ?
#
loop_
_entity_poly.entity_id
_entity_poly.type
_entity_poly.pdbx_seq_one_letter_code
_entity_poly.pdbx_strand_id
1 'polypeptide(L)'
;MTPEVDDDGIIHADSDVDSGDVGADIGDQIQTISLPFNLDAMATFEDTWEDLLRELDVPQLSPLLDQQLTNYMNAVERLGYEHLQELSPREAAITLALLAFKNAQFIYSRDLRAEDLHSPESLRAREIKEKMYPFGVPKLFICLDGRVLSKLIAGLKGNAYRTPAGDSPEFKPKRKGEGLFLTRVKGKFVGILCKDFADRIAAGKKPKSFQMFDSHLGCARKGQQMKKKRRVDLSDGGLKEDVIRKRDMITAMGDAVKGIYGEGSEYEAIGVQFSFDPRDGYLFMGLEKEQCLESLGSDDYTDQALKALVEEGKILHTKEMVEKEGSELRPILSEYYFELDYEKNYRESTLKFFTNLEAMSDRALPIIKEKLTQIIPELVAEDKRDELTQRAVFVLSNAYTAYLLNHDATGNEKQYKYAFHKESVIAVTYSEKGPFDRAVAFSVDPNDTHTISMDLADGIIRGIRESGMLSEYELKALLWLKLVPNADKLGEADKARLRKRIDTLVDKTIEVALENAAHHHHNHETIDLQSLIEQAVEEAKSPADLEAAILKVIKASKLAAKNKAHKLPSEAANVLTEYANNPIAAMLFERLEEPLGSDADLIKSLREVDWSDIVNIDWMNMTSEGFERYVSSKFPKIPAPVFRKINTLRKRAKDLYQPGNPANEALIEGRIVPVWTLADEDRKTIALFPFIAKGYEEAKEAA
;
A
#
# COMPACT_ATOMS: atom_id res chain seq x y z
N MET A 1 33.10 -49.62 -5.73
CA MET A 1 33.41 -50.85 -4.96
C MET A 1 33.29 -50.49 -3.49
N THR A 2 32.30 -51.06 -2.81
CA THR A 2 32.21 -51.21 -1.35
C THR A 2 33.16 -52.32 -0.88
N PRO A 3 33.24 -52.64 0.43
CA PRO A 3 33.98 -51.98 1.52
C PRO A 3 34.95 -52.99 2.19
N GLU A 4 35.60 -52.66 3.31
CA GLU A 4 35.82 -53.63 4.41
C GLU A 4 36.23 -52.93 5.73
N VAL A 5 35.67 -53.46 6.81
CA VAL A 5 35.84 -53.13 8.23
C VAL A 5 36.20 -54.46 8.88
N ASP A 6 37.13 -54.44 9.83
CA ASP A 6 37.52 -55.66 10.55
C ASP A 6 37.32 -55.50 12.05
N ASP A 7 36.68 -56.55 12.56
CA ASP A 7 36.28 -56.87 13.92
C ASP A 7 37.47 -56.95 14.89
N ASP A 8 37.38 -56.21 16.00
CA ASP A 8 37.69 -56.68 17.37
C ASP A 8 37.84 -55.49 18.32
N GLY A 9 36.76 -54.71 18.41
CA GLY A 9 36.69 -53.53 19.27
C GLY A 9 37.18 -53.77 20.71
N ILE A 10 37.91 -52.75 21.18
CA ILE A 10 38.44 -52.52 22.55
C ILE A 10 39.83 -53.18 22.71
N ILE A 11 40.89 -52.44 23.08
CA ILE A 11 41.31 -52.32 24.49
C ILE A 11 42.55 -51.38 24.69
N HIS A 12 42.47 -50.62 25.80
CA HIS A 12 43.47 -50.03 26.73
C HIS A 12 44.34 -48.79 26.41
N ALA A 13 44.24 -47.88 27.38
CA ALA A 13 45.13 -46.79 27.73
C ALA A 13 46.34 -47.29 28.54
N ASP A 14 47.44 -46.54 28.44
CA ASP A 14 48.50 -46.30 29.43
C ASP A 14 49.61 -45.51 28.69
N SER A 15 50.40 -44.60 29.24
CA SER A 15 50.54 -43.95 30.54
C SER A 15 51.78 -43.04 30.40
N ASP A 16 51.74 -41.83 30.97
CA ASP A 16 52.86 -41.06 31.55
C ASP A 16 54.15 -40.79 30.71
N VAL A 17 54.80 -39.62 30.69
CA VAL A 17 55.33 -38.82 31.80
C VAL A 17 55.71 -37.43 31.26
N ASP A 18 55.14 -36.40 31.88
CA ASP A 18 55.77 -35.23 32.52
C ASP A 18 57.07 -34.58 31.95
N SER A 19 56.99 -33.27 31.66
CA SER A 19 57.75 -32.23 32.38
C SER A 19 57.71 -30.88 31.64
N GLY A 20 57.47 -29.79 32.37
CA GLY A 20 57.96 -28.46 31.95
C GLY A 20 57.02 -27.28 32.15
N ASP A 21 56.73 -26.97 33.41
CA ASP A 21 56.09 -25.78 33.96
C ASP A 21 56.73 -24.45 33.49
N VAL A 22 55.95 -23.53 32.88
CA VAL A 22 56.01 -22.05 33.09
C VAL A 22 54.71 -21.42 32.55
N GLY A 23 53.87 -20.83 33.41
CA GLY A 23 52.85 -19.87 32.94
C GLY A 23 51.65 -19.70 33.85
N ALA A 24 51.77 -18.78 34.79
CA ALA A 24 50.76 -18.37 35.76
C ALA A 24 49.41 -17.96 35.13
N ASP A 25 48.35 -18.49 35.74
CA ASP A 25 47.15 -17.77 36.23
C ASP A 25 46.20 -17.13 35.20
N ILE A 26 44.91 -17.13 35.55
CA ILE A 26 43.73 -16.69 34.76
C ILE A 26 43.11 -17.80 33.87
N GLY A 27 42.80 -18.96 34.46
CA GLY A 27 42.02 -20.03 33.79
C GLY A 27 40.64 -20.33 34.40
N ASP A 28 40.39 -19.97 35.66
CA ASP A 28 39.34 -20.62 36.47
C ASP A 28 38.17 -19.73 36.95
N GLN A 29 37.88 -18.61 36.28
CA GLN A 29 36.69 -17.79 36.61
C GLN A 29 35.81 -17.38 35.44
N ILE A 30 35.81 -18.16 34.35
CA ILE A 30 34.66 -18.14 33.45
C ILE A 30 33.86 -19.40 33.75
N GLN A 31 33.00 -19.30 34.78
CA GLN A 31 31.72 -19.97 34.68
C GLN A 31 31.13 -19.54 33.34
N THR A 32 31.23 -20.44 32.37
CA THR A 32 30.30 -20.57 31.28
C THR A 32 28.93 -20.25 31.84
N ILE A 33 28.40 -19.08 31.51
CA ILE A 33 26.97 -18.90 31.41
C ILE A 33 26.57 -19.77 30.21
N SER A 34 26.59 -21.09 30.43
CA SER A 34 25.81 -22.03 29.67
C SER A 34 24.38 -21.66 30.05
N LEU A 35 23.76 -20.80 29.24
CA LEU A 35 22.32 -20.62 29.31
C LEU A 35 21.72 -21.96 28.89
N PRO A 36 21.11 -22.74 29.79
CA PRO A 36 20.42 -23.96 29.42
C PRO A 36 19.03 -23.53 28.95
N PHE A 37 18.97 -22.73 27.89
CA PHE A 37 17.69 -22.40 27.28
C PHE A 37 17.47 -23.38 26.15
N ASN A 38 16.67 -24.39 26.46
CA ASN A 38 15.94 -25.12 25.46
C ASN A 38 15.17 -24.10 24.61
N LEU A 39 15.64 -23.83 23.39
CA LEU A 39 15.04 -22.90 22.43
C LEU A 39 13.66 -23.38 21.95
N ASP A 40 13.29 -24.63 22.27
CA ASP A 40 12.02 -25.27 21.94
C ASP A 40 10.94 -25.13 23.03
N ALA A 41 11.18 -24.37 24.11
CA ALA A 41 10.12 -24.04 25.05
C ALA A 41 9.13 -23.08 24.37
N MET A 42 8.07 -23.67 23.81
CA MET A 42 7.05 -23.09 22.94
C MET A 42 6.52 -21.73 23.44
N ALA A 43 7.02 -20.64 22.87
CA ALA A 43 6.26 -19.39 22.87
C ALA A 43 5.03 -19.63 21.99
N THR A 44 3.84 -19.60 22.58
CA THR A 44 2.61 -19.62 21.80
C THR A 44 2.51 -18.32 21.00
N PHE A 45 1.63 -18.29 19.99
CA PHE A 45 1.29 -17.03 19.32
C PHE A 45 0.84 -15.97 20.34
N GLU A 46 0.03 -16.36 21.33
CA GLU A 46 -0.50 -15.45 22.35
C GLU A 46 0.62 -14.80 23.19
N ASP A 47 1.57 -15.59 23.67
CA ASP A 47 2.73 -15.07 24.43
C ASP A 47 3.55 -14.10 23.59
N THR A 48 3.80 -14.47 22.32
CA THR A 48 4.58 -13.65 21.38
C THR A 48 3.87 -12.34 21.02
N TRP A 49 2.54 -12.40 20.88
CA TRP A 49 1.70 -11.26 20.57
C TRP A 49 1.59 -10.28 21.75
N GLU A 50 1.35 -10.78 22.96
CA GLU A 50 1.30 -9.96 24.17
C GLU A 50 2.62 -9.27 24.46
N ASP A 51 3.75 -9.96 24.27
CA ASP A 51 5.07 -9.34 24.41
C ASP A 51 5.27 -8.25 23.37
N LEU A 52 4.86 -8.47 22.12
CA LEU A 52 4.97 -7.44 21.09
C LEU A 52 4.09 -6.22 21.39
N LEU A 53 2.85 -6.42 21.86
CA LEU A 53 1.93 -5.37 22.29
C LEU A 53 2.48 -4.54 23.47
N ARG A 54 3.20 -5.18 24.38
CA ARG A 54 3.78 -4.54 25.57
C ARG A 54 5.04 -3.74 25.24
N GLU A 55 5.86 -4.28 24.36
CA GLU A 55 7.24 -3.82 24.15
C GLU A 55 7.35 -2.80 23.02
N LEU A 56 6.48 -2.90 22.03
CA LEU A 56 6.33 -1.91 20.98
C LEU A 56 5.13 -1.04 21.32
N ASP A 57 5.19 0.26 21.01
CA ASP A 57 4.08 1.21 21.16
C ASP A 57 2.98 0.91 20.11
N VAL A 58 2.46 -0.31 20.14
CA VAL A 58 1.39 -0.78 19.28
C VAL A 58 0.13 -0.06 19.74
N PRO A 59 -0.56 0.66 18.85
CA PRO A 59 -1.79 1.31 19.24
C PRO A 59 -2.78 0.25 19.70
N GLN A 60 -3.31 0.44 20.90
CA GLN A 60 -4.26 -0.50 21.45
C GLN A 60 -5.58 -0.36 20.69
N LEU A 61 -5.94 -1.42 19.97
CA LEU A 61 -7.31 -1.63 19.55
C LEU A 61 -8.20 -1.67 20.81
N SER A 62 -9.51 -1.47 20.65
CA SER A 62 -10.41 -1.74 21.77
C SER A 62 -10.21 -3.20 22.23
N PRO A 63 -10.24 -3.52 23.54
CA PRO A 63 -9.93 -4.87 24.04
C PRO A 63 -10.70 -5.99 23.34
N LEU A 64 -11.96 -5.74 22.96
CA LEU A 64 -12.77 -6.71 22.24
C LEU A 64 -12.31 -6.95 20.79
N LEU A 65 -11.84 -5.91 20.09
CA LEU A 65 -11.30 -6.06 18.74
C LEU A 65 -9.92 -6.75 18.78
N ASP A 66 -9.13 -6.48 19.81
CA ASP A 66 -7.86 -7.18 20.04
C ASP A 66 -8.10 -8.68 20.28
N GLN A 67 -9.06 -9.02 21.15
CA GLN A 67 -9.47 -10.41 21.35
C GLN A 67 -9.98 -11.07 20.07
N GLN A 68 -10.77 -10.36 19.26
CA GLN A 68 -11.23 -10.91 17.97
C GLN A 68 -10.08 -11.14 16.99
N LEU A 69 -9.06 -10.27 16.99
CA LEU A 69 -7.88 -10.44 16.17
C LEU A 69 -7.04 -11.65 16.63
N THR A 70 -6.88 -11.83 17.94
CA THR A 70 -6.26 -13.03 18.54
C THR A 70 -7.00 -14.29 18.11
N ASN A 71 -8.32 -14.32 18.27
CA ASN A 71 -9.17 -15.44 17.86
C ASN A 71 -9.08 -15.71 16.34
N TYR A 72 -8.91 -14.66 15.54
CA TYR A 72 -8.71 -14.76 14.10
C TYR A 72 -7.39 -15.44 13.77
N MET A 73 -6.28 -15.03 14.41
CA MET A 73 -4.97 -15.65 14.19
C MET A 73 -4.94 -17.11 14.66
N ASN A 74 -5.59 -17.43 15.77
CA ASN A 74 -5.77 -18.82 16.22
C ASN A 74 -6.56 -19.65 15.19
N ALA A 75 -7.50 -19.04 14.46
CA ALA A 75 -8.19 -19.71 13.36
C ALA A 75 -7.29 -19.91 12.13
N VAL A 76 -6.44 -18.93 11.80
CA VAL A 76 -5.40 -19.03 10.75
C VAL A 76 -4.42 -20.17 11.06
N GLU A 77 -3.91 -20.23 12.28
CA GLU A 77 -2.98 -21.26 12.74
C GLU A 77 -3.58 -22.66 12.62
N ARG A 78 -4.81 -22.86 13.13
CA ARG A 78 -5.49 -24.17 13.11
C ARG A 78 -5.75 -24.72 11.71
N LEU A 79 -6.02 -23.85 10.73
CA LEU A 79 -6.23 -24.29 9.36
C LEU A 79 -4.93 -24.82 8.71
N GLY A 80 -3.78 -24.40 9.24
CA GLY A 80 -2.48 -24.89 8.84
C GLY A 80 -2.24 -24.65 7.35
N TYR A 81 -2.11 -23.37 6.97
CA TYR A 81 -1.60 -23.02 5.66
C TYR A 81 -0.28 -23.74 5.40
N GLU A 82 -0.09 -24.22 4.16
CA GLU A 82 1.11 -25.00 3.77
C GLU A 82 2.38 -24.28 4.21
N HIS A 83 2.46 -22.98 3.93
CA HIS A 83 3.59 -22.16 4.36
C HIS A 83 3.82 -22.14 5.88
N LEU A 84 2.77 -22.11 6.71
CA LEU A 84 2.92 -22.12 8.17
C LEU A 84 3.27 -23.51 8.71
N GLN A 85 2.88 -24.58 8.02
CA GLN A 85 3.18 -25.97 8.41
C GLN A 85 4.64 -26.34 8.16
N GLU A 86 5.29 -25.70 7.21
CA GLU A 86 6.71 -25.89 6.90
C GLU A 86 7.65 -25.17 7.89
N LEU A 87 7.12 -24.21 8.65
CA LEU A 87 7.88 -23.46 9.64
C LEU A 87 8.01 -24.22 10.96
N SER A 88 9.10 -23.96 11.70
CA SER A 88 9.17 -24.37 13.10
C SER A 88 8.06 -23.69 13.93
N PRO A 89 7.60 -24.27 15.05
CA PRO A 89 6.55 -23.66 15.88
C PRO A 89 6.84 -22.19 16.26
N ARG A 90 8.11 -21.88 16.54
CA ARG A 90 8.56 -20.52 16.85
C ARG A 90 8.45 -19.59 15.64
N GLU A 91 8.87 -20.02 14.47
CA GLU A 91 8.77 -19.23 13.25
C GLU A 91 7.31 -18.98 12.84
N ALA A 92 6.45 -19.99 13.02
CA ALA A 92 5.01 -19.85 12.83
C ALA A 92 4.43 -18.80 13.81
N ALA A 93 4.76 -18.88 15.10
CA ALA A 93 4.32 -17.90 16.10
C ALA A 93 4.79 -16.46 15.78
N ILE A 94 6.05 -16.28 15.39
CA ILE A 94 6.59 -14.98 14.94
C ILE A 94 5.83 -14.47 13.72
N THR A 95 5.57 -15.34 12.75
CA THR A 95 4.86 -15.00 11.51
C THR A 95 3.43 -14.54 11.80
N LEU A 96 2.72 -15.26 12.66
CA LEU A 96 1.37 -14.91 13.10
C LEU A 96 1.36 -13.61 13.92
N ALA A 97 2.33 -13.39 14.81
CA ALA A 97 2.47 -12.15 15.57
C ALA A 97 2.72 -10.94 14.65
N LEU A 98 3.55 -11.09 13.62
CA LEU A 98 3.77 -10.04 12.62
C LEU A 98 2.51 -9.76 11.79
N LEU A 99 1.73 -10.80 11.46
CA LEU A 99 0.47 -10.64 10.74
C LEU A 99 -0.58 -9.92 11.61
N ALA A 100 -0.72 -10.32 12.88
CA ALA A 100 -1.57 -9.65 13.87
C ALA A 100 -1.17 -8.19 14.02
N PHE A 101 0.12 -7.91 14.19
CA PHE A 101 0.65 -6.56 14.30
C PHE A 101 0.23 -5.67 13.14
N LYS A 102 0.44 -6.13 11.89
CA LYS A 102 0.06 -5.36 10.70
C LYS A 102 -1.44 -5.10 10.62
N ASN A 103 -2.24 -6.11 10.95
CA ASN A 103 -3.70 -5.99 10.98
C ASN A 103 -4.14 -4.95 12.02
N ALA A 104 -3.56 -4.99 13.22
CA ALA A 104 -3.85 -4.04 14.28
C ALA A 104 -3.46 -2.61 13.88
N GLN A 105 -2.26 -2.41 13.34
CA GLN A 105 -1.79 -1.11 12.86
C GLN A 105 -2.70 -0.56 11.76
N PHE A 106 -3.09 -1.39 10.78
CA PHE A 106 -3.98 -0.96 9.71
C PHE A 106 -5.39 -0.65 10.19
N ILE A 107 -5.99 -1.51 11.01
CA ILE A 107 -7.32 -1.29 11.60
C ILE A 107 -7.31 0.03 12.37
N TYR A 108 -6.31 0.25 13.21
CA TYR A 108 -6.19 1.46 14.00
C TYR A 108 -6.06 2.72 13.13
N SER A 109 -5.11 2.77 12.18
CA SER A 109 -4.95 3.91 11.28
C SER A 109 -6.20 4.18 10.45
N ARG A 110 -6.91 3.13 10.02
CA ARG A 110 -8.14 3.24 9.25
C ARG A 110 -9.29 3.80 10.09
N ASP A 111 -9.43 3.34 11.33
CA ASP A 111 -10.48 3.80 12.25
C ASP A 111 -10.22 5.25 12.68
N LEU A 112 -8.96 5.65 12.92
CA LEU A 112 -8.59 7.06 13.10
C LEU A 112 -8.95 7.89 11.86
N ARG A 113 -8.59 7.38 10.67
CA ARG A 113 -8.95 8.06 9.42
C ARG A 113 -10.46 8.21 9.30
N ALA A 114 -11.24 7.20 9.65
CA ALA A 114 -12.70 7.30 9.66
C ALA A 114 -13.17 8.50 10.50
N GLU A 115 -12.66 8.66 11.72
CA GLU A 115 -12.96 9.83 12.56
C GLU A 115 -12.55 11.15 11.90
N ASP A 116 -11.35 11.20 11.30
CA ASP A 116 -10.85 12.38 10.62
C ASP A 116 -11.76 12.83 9.49
N LEU A 117 -12.32 11.87 8.74
CA LEU A 117 -13.16 12.16 7.58
C LEU A 117 -14.47 12.87 7.93
N HIS A 118 -14.92 12.76 9.18
CA HIS A 118 -16.16 13.34 9.71
C HIS A 118 -15.91 14.53 10.64
N SER A 119 -14.64 14.89 10.88
CA SER A 119 -14.26 16.07 11.65
C SER A 119 -14.77 17.38 11.04
N PRO A 120 -15.04 18.42 11.86
CA PRO A 120 -15.43 19.75 11.39
C PRO A 120 -14.45 20.32 10.35
N GLU A 121 -13.15 20.10 10.52
CA GLU A 121 -12.09 20.55 9.63
C GLU A 121 -12.21 19.89 8.24
N SER A 122 -12.42 18.58 8.20
CA SER A 122 -12.61 17.85 6.94
C SER A 122 -13.91 18.22 6.24
N LEU A 123 -14.98 18.49 6.99
CA LEU A 123 -16.24 18.99 6.44
C LEU A 123 -16.08 20.41 5.87
N ARG A 124 -15.39 21.30 6.59
CA ARG A 124 -15.10 22.66 6.10
C ARG A 124 -14.22 22.65 4.85
N ALA A 125 -13.18 21.82 4.84
CA ALA A 125 -12.34 21.65 3.67
C ALA A 125 -13.12 21.13 2.45
N ARG A 126 -14.13 20.27 2.69
CA ARG A 126 -15.03 19.79 1.63
C ARG A 126 -15.87 20.92 1.06
N GLU A 127 -16.41 21.82 1.89
CA GLU A 127 -17.17 22.98 1.43
C GLU A 127 -16.33 23.90 0.55
N ILE A 128 -15.13 24.26 1.01
CA ILE A 128 -14.19 25.10 0.26
C ILE A 128 -13.90 24.48 -1.11
N LYS A 129 -13.53 23.20 -1.10
CA LYS A 129 -13.26 22.44 -2.32
C LYS A 129 -14.47 22.40 -3.26
N GLU A 130 -15.68 22.12 -2.76
CA GLU A 130 -16.90 22.05 -3.58
C GLU A 130 -17.28 23.41 -4.20
N LYS A 131 -16.92 24.53 -3.54
CA LYS A 131 -17.08 25.88 -4.08
C LYS A 131 -16.07 26.18 -5.20
N MET A 132 -14.84 25.71 -5.06
CA MET A 132 -13.77 25.99 -6.03
C MET A 132 -13.95 25.28 -7.38
N TYR A 133 -14.62 24.13 -7.41
CA TYR A 133 -14.81 23.33 -8.63
C TYR A 133 -16.22 23.54 -9.24
N PRO A 134 -16.36 24.24 -10.39
CA PRO A 134 -17.65 24.49 -11.04
C PRO A 134 -18.48 23.22 -11.34
N PHE A 135 -17.80 22.13 -11.68
CA PHE A 135 -18.41 20.82 -11.95
C PHE A 135 -18.38 19.88 -10.74
N GLY A 136 -18.17 20.42 -9.54
CA GLY A 136 -17.94 19.62 -8.35
C GLY A 136 -16.58 18.94 -8.38
N VAL A 137 -16.25 18.24 -7.30
CA VAL A 137 -14.93 17.60 -7.15
C VAL A 137 -14.70 16.59 -8.29
N PRO A 138 -13.58 16.70 -9.04
CA PRO A 138 -13.26 15.74 -10.09
C PRO A 138 -13.31 14.30 -9.60
N LYS A 139 -13.85 13.41 -10.44
CA LYS A 139 -13.75 11.97 -10.24
C LYS A 139 -12.50 11.47 -10.96
N LEU A 140 -11.59 10.83 -10.23
CA LEU A 140 -10.33 10.38 -10.81
C LEU A 140 -10.42 8.92 -11.26
N PHE A 141 -9.82 8.60 -12.38
CA PHE A 141 -9.54 7.26 -12.88
C PHE A 141 -8.04 7.04 -12.79
N ILE A 142 -7.60 6.38 -11.72
CA ILE A 142 -6.18 6.25 -11.40
C ILE A 142 -5.79 4.79 -11.20
N CYS A 143 -4.49 4.52 -11.26
CA CYS A 143 -3.95 3.19 -11.04
C CYS A 143 -4.11 2.71 -9.59
N LEU A 144 -4.00 1.39 -9.40
CA LEU A 144 -3.83 0.77 -8.08
C LEU A 144 -2.44 0.97 -7.47
N ASP A 145 -1.47 1.49 -8.24
CA ASP A 145 -0.14 1.87 -7.74
C ASP A 145 -0.27 2.71 -6.47
N GLY A 146 0.27 2.26 -5.34
CA GLY A 146 0.05 2.93 -4.04
C GLY A 146 0.74 4.29 -3.91
N ARG A 147 1.63 4.65 -4.85
CA ARG A 147 2.19 6.02 -4.97
C ARG A 147 1.20 6.98 -5.64
N VAL A 148 0.20 6.44 -6.35
CA VAL A 148 -0.80 7.20 -7.09
C VAL A 148 -2.10 7.25 -6.28
N LEU A 149 -2.23 8.27 -5.43
CA LEU A 149 -3.42 8.51 -4.60
C LEU A 149 -4.01 9.88 -4.92
N SER A 150 -5.34 10.03 -4.97
CA SER A 150 -5.97 11.34 -5.25
C SER A 150 -5.55 12.44 -4.27
N LYS A 151 -5.21 12.04 -3.04
CA LYS A 151 -4.70 12.92 -2.00
C LYS A 151 -3.29 13.46 -2.33
N LEU A 152 -2.44 12.63 -2.92
CA LEU A 152 -1.08 13.00 -3.35
C LEU A 152 -1.09 13.73 -4.70
N ILE A 153 -2.06 13.42 -5.56
CA ILE A 153 -2.21 14.10 -6.86
C ILE A 153 -2.66 15.55 -6.68
N ALA A 154 -3.69 15.80 -5.85
CA ALA A 154 -4.33 17.12 -5.79
C ALA A 154 -5.04 17.41 -4.45
N GLY A 155 -4.63 16.77 -3.35
CA GLY A 155 -5.28 16.94 -2.03
C GLY A 155 -6.72 16.41 -1.96
N LEU A 156 -7.19 15.70 -2.99
CA LEU A 156 -8.57 15.24 -3.11
C LEU A 156 -8.88 14.06 -2.18
N LYS A 157 -10.15 13.94 -1.75
CA LYS A 157 -10.63 12.87 -0.87
C LYS A 157 -11.44 11.86 -1.68
N GLY A 158 -10.93 10.63 -1.79
CA GLY A 158 -11.70 9.38 -2.01
C GLY A 158 -12.80 9.45 -3.06
N ASN A 159 -12.52 10.10 -4.19
CA ASN A 159 -13.39 10.21 -5.35
C ASN A 159 -12.71 9.56 -6.57
N ALA A 160 -11.89 8.54 -6.33
CA ALA A 160 -11.20 7.82 -7.37
C ALA A 160 -11.81 6.45 -7.62
N TYR A 161 -11.97 6.14 -8.89
CA TYR A 161 -12.12 4.80 -9.42
C TYR A 161 -10.71 4.27 -9.69
N ARG A 162 -10.29 3.26 -8.91
CA ARG A 162 -8.96 2.68 -9.05
C ARG A 162 -9.05 1.29 -9.68
N THR A 163 -8.29 1.08 -10.74
CA THR A 163 -8.13 -0.22 -11.39
C THR A 163 -6.69 -0.36 -11.90
N PRO A 164 -6.21 -1.56 -12.27
CA PRO A 164 -4.89 -1.72 -12.85
C PRO A 164 -4.71 -0.79 -14.06
N ALA A 165 -3.66 0.04 -14.02
CA ALA A 165 -3.42 1.11 -14.99
C ALA A 165 -4.56 2.15 -15.13
N GLY A 166 -5.50 2.22 -14.19
CA GLY A 166 -6.69 3.07 -14.29
C GLY A 166 -7.60 2.72 -15.48
N ASP A 167 -7.51 1.50 -16.02
CA ASP A 167 -8.34 1.03 -17.12
C ASP A 167 -9.54 0.23 -16.59
N SER A 168 -10.76 0.65 -16.92
CA SER A 168 -11.96 -0.04 -16.45
C SER A 168 -12.38 -1.13 -17.44
N PRO A 169 -12.72 -2.36 -16.97
CA PRO A 169 -13.17 -3.44 -17.84
C PRO A 169 -14.52 -3.14 -18.54
N GLU A 170 -15.23 -2.08 -18.14
CA GLU A 170 -16.46 -1.63 -18.78
C GLU A 170 -16.21 -0.95 -20.14
N PHE A 171 -14.99 -0.50 -20.41
CA PHE A 171 -14.60 0.02 -21.72
C PHE A 171 -14.09 -1.12 -22.59
N LYS A 172 -14.91 -1.55 -23.54
CA LYS A 172 -14.65 -2.68 -24.42
C LYS A 172 -14.31 -2.22 -25.84
N PRO A 173 -13.45 -2.95 -26.57
CA PRO A 173 -13.17 -2.64 -27.97
C PRO A 173 -14.44 -2.83 -28.82
N LYS A 174 -14.78 -1.86 -29.67
CA LYS A 174 -15.90 -1.97 -30.64
C LYS A 174 -15.62 -3.10 -31.63
N ARG A 175 -14.48 -2.98 -32.30
CA ARG A 175 -13.78 -4.01 -33.11
C ARG A 175 -12.29 -3.72 -33.06
N LYS A 176 -11.45 -4.61 -33.60
CA LYS A 176 -10.00 -4.40 -33.65
C LYS A 176 -9.68 -3.12 -34.45
N GLY A 177 -9.16 -2.10 -33.76
CA GLY A 177 -8.78 -0.81 -34.36
C GLY A 177 -9.90 0.23 -34.46
N GLU A 178 -11.13 -0.07 -34.03
CA GLU A 178 -12.29 0.85 -34.14
C GLU A 178 -12.58 1.60 -32.82
N GLY A 179 -11.59 1.72 -31.94
CA GLY A 179 -11.74 2.38 -30.63
C GLY A 179 -12.60 1.58 -29.65
N LEU A 180 -13.16 2.28 -28.66
CA LEU A 180 -13.85 1.69 -27.51
C LEU A 180 -15.33 2.06 -27.47
N PHE A 181 -16.11 1.25 -26.76
CA PHE A 181 -17.44 1.59 -26.26
C PHE A 181 -17.54 1.30 -24.77
N LEU A 182 -18.33 2.11 -24.07
CA LEU A 182 -18.67 1.86 -22.67
C LEU A 182 -19.94 1.02 -22.60
N THR A 183 -19.91 -0.09 -21.84
CA THR A 183 -21.06 -0.98 -21.70
C THR A 183 -22.24 -0.27 -21.02
N ARG A 184 -23.34 -0.04 -21.76
CA ARG A 184 -24.51 0.73 -21.29
C ARG A 184 -25.42 -0.04 -20.33
N VAL A 185 -25.31 -1.37 -20.26
CA VAL A 185 -26.20 -2.23 -19.47
C VAL A 185 -25.45 -2.75 -18.25
N LYS A 186 -25.91 -2.40 -17.03
CA LYS A 186 -25.42 -2.89 -15.73
C LYS A 186 -23.95 -2.56 -15.39
N GLY A 187 -23.33 -1.59 -16.09
CA GLY A 187 -21.99 -1.10 -15.76
C GLY A 187 -21.99 -0.23 -14.48
N LYS A 188 -21.05 -0.46 -13.56
CA LYS A 188 -20.92 0.33 -12.32
C LYS A 188 -20.46 1.74 -12.64
N PHE A 189 -19.57 1.93 -13.60
CA PHE A 189 -19.14 3.26 -14.01
C PHE A 189 -20.29 4.07 -14.62
N VAL A 190 -21.11 3.44 -15.47
CA VAL A 190 -22.34 4.10 -15.97
C VAL A 190 -23.27 4.48 -14.81
N GLY A 191 -23.42 3.59 -13.81
CA GLY A 191 -24.17 3.90 -12.59
C GLY A 191 -23.59 5.11 -11.83
N ILE A 192 -22.26 5.23 -11.73
CA ILE A 192 -21.58 6.38 -11.12
C ILE A 192 -21.86 7.65 -11.90
N LEU A 193 -21.77 7.62 -13.23
CA LEU A 193 -22.09 8.77 -14.09
C LEU A 193 -23.54 9.22 -13.92
N CYS A 194 -24.49 8.29 -13.99
CA CYS A 194 -25.91 8.60 -13.82
C CYS A 194 -26.21 9.17 -12.43
N LYS A 195 -25.57 8.64 -11.38
CA LYS A 195 -25.69 9.19 -10.04
C LYS A 195 -25.12 10.61 -9.95
N ASP A 196 -23.96 10.86 -10.54
CA ASP A 196 -23.35 12.19 -10.52
C ASP A 196 -24.24 13.23 -11.23
N PHE A 197 -24.86 12.87 -12.35
CA PHE A 197 -25.87 13.72 -13.00
C PHE A 197 -27.07 14.00 -12.09
N ALA A 198 -27.63 12.95 -11.46
CA ALA A 198 -28.77 13.09 -10.56
C ALA A 198 -28.44 13.98 -9.34
N ASP A 199 -27.27 13.78 -8.72
CA ASP A 199 -26.81 14.57 -7.58
C ASP A 199 -26.64 16.05 -7.97
N ARG A 200 -26.15 16.33 -9.19
CA ARG A 200 -26.03 17.70 -9.71
C ARG A 200 -27.36 18.37 -9.97
N ILE A 201 -28.30 17.65 -10.58
CA ILE A 201 -29.67 18.15 -10.82
C ILE A 201 -30.35 18.45 -9.48
N ALA A 202 -30.23 17.55 -8.49
CA ALA A 202 -30.76 17.76 -7.14
C ALA A 202 -30.17 19.01 -6.46
N ALA A 203 -28.92 19.36 -6.78
CA ALA A 203 -28.26 20.59 -6.32
C ALA A 203 -28.57 21.83 -7.17
N GLY A 204 -29.49 21.76 -8.14
CA GLY A 204 -29.84 22.88 -9.03
C GLY A 204 -28.73 23.25 -10.02
N LYS A 205 -27.80 22.33 -10.31
CA LYS A 205 -26.67 22.52 -11.23
C LYS A 205 -26.93 21.82 -12.57
N LYS A 206 -26.26 22.29 -13.63
CA LYS A 206 -26.27 21.62 -14.96
C LYS A 206 -25.78 20.17 -14.83
N PRO A 207 -26.37 19.20 -15.57
CA PRO A 207 -25.99 17.79 -15.52
C PRO A 207 -24.68 17.51 -16.28
N LYS A 208 -23.60 18.15 -15.84
CA LYS A 208 -22.25 17.97 -16.38
C LYS A 208 -21.35 17.22 -15.39
N SER A 209 -20.81 16.08 -15.80
CA SER A 209 -19.94 15.24 -14.97
C SER A 209 -18.49 15.41 -15.41
N PHE A 210 -17.57 15.65 -14.47
CA PHE A 210 -16.16 15.90 -14.77
C PHE A 210 -15.28 14.74 -14.29
N GLN A 211 -14.66 14.04 -15.25
CA GLN A 211 -13.89 12.82 -15.05
C GLN A 211 -12.44 13.05 -15.50
N MET A 212 -11.48 12.62 -14.70
CA MET A 212 -10.06 12.78 -15.01
C MET A 212 -9.37 11.43 -15.08
N PHE A 213 -8.66 11.17 -16.17
CA PHE A 213 -8.04 9.90 -16.48
C PHE A 213 -6.52 10.01 -16.39
N ASP A 214 -5.95 9.30 -15.44
CA ASP A 214 -4.50 9.25 -15.23
C ASP A 214 -3.83 8.20 -16.12
N SER A 215 -2.71 8.59 -16.71
CA SER A 215 -1.71 7.70 -17.29
C SER A 215 -0.36 7.98 -16.64
N HIS A 216 -0.22 7.65 -15.35
CA HIS A 216 1.01 7.93 -14.61
C HIS A 216 2.25 7.28 -15.24
N LEU A 217 3.38 7.93 -15.03
CA LEU A 217 4.67 7.49 -15.52
C LEU A 217 5.12 6.21 -14.80
N GLY A 218 5.72 5.28 -15.56
CA GLY A 218 6.26 4.03 -15.00
C GLY A 218 5.21 3.01 -14.56
N CYS A 219 4.01 3.02 -15.15
CA CYS A 219 2.96 2.06 -14.81
C CYS A 219 3.39 0.60 -15.09
N ALA A 220 3.71 -0.14 -14.02
CA ALA A 220 4.14 -1.54 -14.12
C ALA A 220 3.13 -2.42 -14.87
N ARG A 221 1.84 -2.23 -14.57
CA ARG A 221 0.76 -3.00 -15.24
C ARG A 221 0.75 -2.76 -16.75
N LYS A 222 0.86 -1.49 -17.17
CA LYS A 222 0.83 -1.15 -18.58
C LYS A 222 2.08 -1.66 -19.29
N GLY A 223 3.25 -1.47 -18.68
CA GLY A 223 4.52 -2.00 -19.18
C GLY A 223 4.44 -3.51 -19.42
N GLN A 224 3.93 -4.29 -18.45
CA GLN A 224 3.73 -5.72 -18.60
C GLN A 224 2.73 -6.08 -19.71
N GLN A 225 1.61 -5.37 -19.82
CA GLN A 225 0.64 -5.58 -20.91
C GLN A 225 1.28 -5.36 -22.27
N MET A 226 2.07 -4.28 -22.41
CA MET A 226 2.73 -3.95 -23.66
C MET A 226 3.86 -4.92 -24.01
N LYS A 227 4.66 -5.34 -23.02
CA LYS A 227 5.67 -6.39 -23.18
C LYS A 227 5.04 -7.69 -23.69
N LYS A 228 3.91 -8.13 -23.12
CA LYS A 228 3.19 -9.32 -23.58
C LYS A 228 2.64 -9.15 -25.01
N LYS A 229 2.10 -7.97 -25.33
CA LYS A 229 1.47 -7.68 -26.64
C LYS A 229 2.49 -7.53 -27.77
N ARG A 230 3.61 -6.84 -27.52
CA ARG A 230 4.62 -6.47 -28.53
C ARG A 230 5.88 -7.33 -28.48
N ARG A 231 6.08 -8.12 -27.43
CA ARG A 231 7.31 -8.90 -27.16
C ARG A 231 8.58 -8.05 -27.06
N VAL A 232 8.43 -6.76 -26.76
CA VAL A 232 9.51 -5.79 -26.61
C VAL A 232 9.20 -4.90 -25.40
N ASP A 233 10.22 -4.53 -24.65
CA ASP A 233 10.11 -3.53 -23.58
C ASP A 233 10.07 -2.12 -24.21
N LEU A 234 9.01 -1.37 -23.92
CA LEU A 234 8.86 0.00 -24.40
C LEU A 234 9.68 0.95 -23.52
N SER A 235 10.30 1.94 -24.16
CA SER A 235 11.23 2.86 -23.47
C SER A 235 10.51 3.83 -22.52
N ASP A 236 9.21 4.06 -22.72
CA ASP A 236 8.35 4.86 -21.83
C ASP A 236 7.53 4.03 -20.83
N GLY A 237 7.80 2.72 -20.73
CA GLY A 237 7.02 1.82 -19.87
C GLY A 237 5.55 1.64 -20.29
N GLY A 238 5.18 2.03 -21.52
CA GLY A 238 3.82 1.95 -22.05
C GLY A 238 2.98 3.21 -21.85
N LEU A 239 3.58 4.34 -21.46
CA LEU A 239 2.88 5.62 -21.26
C LEU A 239 2.08 6.04 -22.50
N LYS A 240 2.68 6.03 -23.69
CA LYS A 240 2.00 6.44 -24.94
C LYS A 240 0.75 5.64 -25.24
N GLU A 241 0.85 4.34 -25.09
CA GLU A 241 -0.28 3.42 -25.28
C GLU A 241 -1.37 3.60 -24.22
N ASP A 242 -1.02 4.11 -23.04
CA ASP A 242 -2.02 4.43 -22.03
C ASP A 242 -2.71 5.75 -22.28
N VAL A 243 -1.97 6.79 -22.67
CA VAL A 243 -2.52 8.08 -23.09
C VAL A 243 -3.54 7.89 -24.22
N ILE A 244 -3.18 7.13 -25.26
CA ILE A 244 -4.11 6.79 -26.36
C ILE A 244 -5.34 6.05 -25.84
N ARG A 245 -5.14 5.08 -24.94
CA ARG A 245 -6.24 4.30 -24.34
C ARG A 245 -7.19 5.18 -23.54
N LYS A 246 -6.70 6.18 -22.78
CA LYS A 246 -7.54 7.12 -22.02
C LYS A 246 -8.31 8.06 -22.95
N ARG A 247 -7.68 8.54 -24.02
CA ARG A 247 -8.36 9.32 -25.05
C ARG A 247 -9.56 8.56 -25.64
N ASP A 248 -9.37 7.28 -25.94
CA ASP A 248 -10.46 6.43 -26.45
C ASP A 248 -11.56 6.20 -25.40
N MET A 249 -11.21 6.09 -24.11
CA MET A 249 -12.18 5.97 -23.02
C MET A 249 -13.03 7.24 -22.88
N ILE A 250 -12.40 8.41 -22.97
CA ILE A 250 -13.07 9.71 -22.92
C ILE A 250 -14.10 9.82 -24.06
N THR A 251 -13.71 9.44 -25.28
CA THR A 251 -14.62 9.40 -26.44
C THR A 251 -15.77 8.42 -26.21
N ALA A 252 -15.48 7.18 -25.78
CA ALA A 252 -16.49 6.16 -25.51
C ALA A 252 -17.49 6.56 -24.41
N MET A 253 -17.03 7.31 -23.41
CA MET A 253 -17.86 7.86 -22.34
C MET A 253 -18.82 8.92 -22.90
N GLY A 254 -18.33 9.86 -23.72
CA GLY A 254 -19.17 10.85 -24.40
C GLY A 254 -20.24 10.19 -25.28
N ASP A 255 -19.86 9.20 -26.09
CA ASP A 255 -20.77 8.42 -26.93
C ASP A 255 -21.84 7.67 -26.10
N ALA A 256 -21.49 7.19 -24.91
CA ALA A 256 -22.41 6.51 -24.03
C ALA A 256 -23.44 7.47 -23.43
N VAL A 257 -23.03 8.64 -22.96
CA VAL A 257 -23.94 9.68 -22.43
C VAL A 257 -24.92 10.13 -23.51
N LYS A 258 -24.44 10.44 -24.72
CA LYS A 258 -25.31 10.77 -25.87
C LYS A 258 -26.28 9.65 -26.20
N GLY A 259 -25.84 8.39 -26.11
CA GLY A 259 -26.70 7.24 -26.36
C GLY A 259 -27.74 6.95 -25.27
N ILE A 260 -27.52 7.40 -24.03
CA ILE A 260 -28.44 7.22 -22.90
C ILE A 260 -29.48 8.35 -22.87
N TYR A 261 -29.03 9.60 -23.04
CA TYR A 261 -29.87 10.79 -22.86
C TYR A 261 -30.33 11.45 -24.17
N GLY A 262 -29.80 11.00 -25.31
CA GLY A 262 -30.09 11.53 -26.64
C GLY A 262 -29.05 12.55 -27.13
N GLU A 263 -28.88 12.63 -28.45
CA GLU A 263 -28.10 13.69 -29.09
C GLU A 263 -28.73 15.06 -28.83
N GLY A 264 -27.90 16.05 -28.51
CA GLY A 264 -28.36 17.40 -28.18
C GLY A 264 -28.95 17.57 -26.78
N SER A 265 -28.94 16.51 -25.94
CA SER A 265 -29.29 16.64 -24.52
C SER A 265 -28.29 17.52 -23.78
N GLU A 266 -28.73 18.11 -22.66
CA GLU A 266 -27.88 18.93 -21.79
C GLU A 266 -26.88 18.12 -20.95
N TYR A 267 -26.98 16.78 -20.98
CA TYR A 267 -26.12 15.86 -20.24
C TYR A 267 -24.76 15.75 -20.93
N GLU A 268 -23.69 16.06 -20.19
CA GLU A 268 -22.32 16.06 -20.73
C GLU A 268 -21.36 15.38 -19.75
N ALA A 269 -20.61 14.39 -20.22
CA ALA A 269 -19.45 13.89 -19.49
C ALA A 269 -18.17 14.47 -20.09
N ILE A 270 -17.51 15.33 -19.31
CA ILE A 270 -16.26 15.97 -19.67
C ILE A 270 -15.13 15.08 -19.16
N GLY A 271 -14.34 14.53 -20.08
CA GLY A 271 -13.17 13.72 -19.77
C GLY A 271 -11.88 14.48 -20.02
N VAL A 272 -10.95 14.44 -19.07
CA VAL A 272 -9.62 15.07 -19.19
C VAL A 272 -8.54 14.03 -18.91
N GLN A 273 -7.55 13.92 -19.81
CA GLN A 273 -6.38 13.07 -19.57
C GLN A 273 -5.30 13.88 -18.85
N PHE A 274 -4.62 13.25 -17.89
CA PHE A 274 -3.40 13.75 -17.27
C PHE A 274 -2.45 12.59 -16.98
N SER A 275 -1.17 12.89 -16.77
CA SER A 275 -0.17 11.90 -16.41
C SER A 275 0.58 12.34 -15.17
N PHE A 276 0.33 11.67 -14.04
CA PHE A 276 1.05 11.92 -12.79
C PHE A 276 2.45 11.30 -12.82
N ASP A 277 3.46 11.99 -12.32
CA ASP A 277 4.79 11.42 -12.11
C ASP A 277 4.93 11.00 -10.64
N PRO A 278 4.90 9.69 -10.31
CA PRO A 278 5.04 9.26 -8.93
C PRO A 278 6.45 9.49 -8.37
N ARG A 279 7.46 9.83 -9.19
CA ARG A 279 8.84 10.08 -8.73
C ARG A 279 8.96 11.40 -7.96
N ASP A 280 8.18 12.42 -8.33
CA ASP A 280 8.24 13.75 -7.73
C ASP A 280 6.86 14.36 -7.43
N GLY A 281 5.77 13.69 -7.77
CA GLY A 281 4.40 14.15 -7.47
C GLY A 281 3.87 15.24 -8.39
N TYR A 282 4.63 15.70 -9.38
CA TYR A 282 4.16 16.63 -10.40
C TYR A 282 3.35 15.88 -11.48
N LEU A 283 2.74 16.62 -12.42
CA LEU A 283 1.94 16.03 -13.49
C LEU A 283 2.14 16.72 -14.83
N PHE A 284 1.75 16.00 -15.87
CA PHE A 284 1.62 16.47 -17.25
C PHE A 284 0.16 16.55 -17.66
N MET A 285 -0.18 17.51 -18.53
CA MET A 285 -1.51 17.63 -19.15
C MET A 285 -1.38 18.01 -20.62
N GLY A 286 -2.20 17.39 -21.49
CA GLY A 286 -2.22 17.64 -22.93
C GLY A 286 -1.46 16.61 -23.78
N LEU A 287 -1.00 15.51 -23.19
CA LEU A 287 -0.31 14.43 -23.91
C LEU A 287 -1.24 13.74 -24.91
N GLU A 288 -2.54 13.68 -24.64
CA GLU A 288 -3.56 13.04 -25.46
C GLU A 288 -3.84 13.72 -26.81
N LYS A 289 -3.28 14.91 -27.02
CA LYS A 289 -3.53 15.71 -28.21
C LYS A 289 -2.87 15.13 -29.45
N GLU A 290 -3.55 15.29 -30.57
CA GLU A 290 -3.07 14.80 -31.86
C GLU A 290 -1.70 15.39 -32.21
N GLN A 291 -1.48 16.70 -32.00
CA GLN A 291 -0.19 17.34 -32.26
C GLN A 291 0.99 16.73 -31.47
N CYS A 292 0.72 16.20 -30.26
CA CYS A 292 1.73 15.57 -29.42
C CYS A 292 2.00 14.14 -29.93
N LEU A 293 0.94 13.38 -30.23
CA LEU A 293 1.01 12.02 -30.75
C LEU A 293 1.66 11.97 -32.15
N GLU A 294 1.34 12.93 -33.02
CA GLU A 294 1.92 13.10 -34.35
C GLU A 294 3.41 13.47 -34.28
N SER A 295 3.78 14.41 -33.39
CA SER A 295 5.16 14.86 -33.27
C SER A 295 6.15 13.77 -32.83
N LEU A 296 5.64 12.74 -32.15
CA LEU A 296 6.44 11.57 -31.77
C LEU A 296 6.44 10.49 -32.85
N GLY A 297 5.47 10.45 -33.76
CA GLY A 297 5.38 9.40 -34.78
C GLY A 297 5.39 7.99 -34.15
N SER A 298 6.45 7.22 -34.39
CA SER A 298 6.67 5.90 -33.78
C SER A 298 7.32 5.93 -32.40
N ASP A 299 7.89 7.06 -31.99
CA ASP A 299 8.69 7.20 -30.78
C ASP A 299 7.81 7.22 -29.51
N ASP A 300 8.39 6.79 -28.40
CA ASP A 300 7.75 6.67 -27.09
C ASP A 300 7.88 7.98 -26.27
N TYR A 301 7.06 8.16 -25.23
CA TYR A 301 7.17 9.31 -24.30
C TYR A 301 8.34 9.14 -23.31
N THR A 302 9.56 9.13 -23.81
CA THR A 302 10.77 9.17 -22.96
C THR A 302 10.89 10.51 -22.20
N ASP A 303 11.71 10.55 -21.14
CA ASP A 303 11.95 11.80 -20.40
C ASP A 303 12.45 12.95 -21.31
N GLN A 304 13.25 12.63 -22.34
CA GLN A 304 13.72 13.60 -23.35
C GLN A 304 12.58 14.11 -24.22
N ALA A 305 11.71 13.22 -24.70
CA ALA A 305 10.55 13.56 -25.50
C ALA A 305 9.56 14.43 -24.71
N LEU A 306 9.28 14.07 -23.45
CA LEU A 306 8.45 14.87 -22.57
C LEU A 306 9.02 16.28 -22.37
N LYS A 307 10.33 16.39 -22.07
CA LYS A 307 11.01 17.68 -21.93
C LYS A 307 10.85 18.56 -23.19
N ALA A 308 11.09 17.99 -24.38
CA ALA A 308 10.94 18.71 -25.64
C ALA A 308 9.50 19.22 -25.85
N LEU A 309 8.49 18.40 -25.54
CA LEU A 309 7.08 18.81 -25.66
C LEU A 309 6.70 19.96 -24.71
N VAL A 310 7.31 20.03 -23.52
CA VAL A 310 7.08 21.16 -22.59
C VAL A 310 7.77 22.43 -23.11
N GLU A 311 9.03 22.31 -23.56
CA GLU A 311 9.80 23.43 -24.13
C GLU A 311 9.13 24.04 -25.38
N GLU A 312 8.53 23.18 -26.22
CA GLU A 312 7.74 23.59 -27.38
C GLU A 312 6.35 24.15 -27.01
N GLY A 313 5.96 24.11 -25.74
CA GLY A 313 4.67 24.60 -25.27
C GLY A 313 3.48 23.74 -25.73
N LYS A 314 3.71 22.48 -26.13
CA LYS A 314 2.65 21.57 -26.58
C LYS A 314 1.91 20.90 -25.43
N ILE A 315 2.57 20.74 -24.29
CA ILE A 315 2.01 20.18 -23.06
C ILE A 315 2.31 21.07 -21.85
N LEU A 316 1.55 20.85 -20.77
CA LEU A 316 1.77 21.46 -19.47
C LEU A 316 2.55 20.48 -18.60
N HIS A 317 3.53 20.97 -17.83
CA HIS A 317 4.21 20.22 -16.77
C HIS A 317 4.25 21.08 -15.51
N THR A 318 3.62 20.61 -14.43
CA THR A 318 3.51 21.41 -13.20
C THR A 318 4.87 21.66 -12.54
N LYS A 319 5.83 20.74 -12.66
CA LYS A 319 7.20 20.97 -12.18
C LYS A 319 7.86 22.13 -12.90
N GLU A 320 7.77 22.20 -14.23
CA GLU A 320 8.37 23.33 -14.96
C GLU A 320 7.70 24.65 -14.56
N MET A 321 6.38 24.64 -14.36
CA MET A 321 5.66 25.84 -13.93
C MET A 321 6.09 26.34 -12.55
N VAL A 322 6.59 25.47 -11.67
CA VAL A 322 7.02 25.82 -10.31
C VAL A 322 8.54 26.01 -10.23
N GLU A 323 9.33 25.07 -10.75
CA GLU A 323 10.78 25.01 -10.53
C GLU A 323 11.61 25.79 -11.54
N LYS A 324 11.05 26.16 -12.70
CA LYS A 324 11.80 26.92 -13.70
C LYS A 324 12.24 28.26 -13.15
N GLU A 325 13.47 28.64 -13.46
CA GLU A 325 13.99 29.97 -13.12
C GLU A 325 13.05 31.07 -13.67
N GLY A 326 12.69 32.02 -12.81
CA GLY A 326 11.71 33.05 -13.14
C GLY A 326 10.23 32.62 -13.04
N SER A 327 9.93 31.44 -12.47
CA SER A 327 8.55 31.01 -12.21
C SER A 327 7.77 32.06 -11.41
N GLU A 328 6.62 32.47 -11.93
CA GLU A 328 5.66 33.33 -11.24
C GLU A 328 4.86 32.57 -10.17
N LEU A 329 4.73 31.25 -10.30
CA LEU A 329 3.97 30.44 -9.35
C LEU A 329 4.74 30.14 -8.07
N ARG A 330 6.04 29.87 -8.15
CA ARG A 330 6.83 29.49 -6.97
C ARG A 330 6.77 30.50 -5.82
N PRO A 331 6.91 31.82 -6.05
CA PRO A 331 6.77 32.81 -4.98
C PRO A 331 5.37 32.83 -4.34
N ILE A 332 4.33 32.52 -5.13
CA ILE A 332 2.96 32.42 -4.61
C ILE A 332 2.86 31.16 -3.73
N LEU A 333 3.31 30.00 -4.20
CA LEU A 333 3.21 28.75 -3.44
C LEU A 333 4.02 28.79 -2.13
N SER A 334 5.21 29.42 -2.16
CA SER A 334 6.09 29.54 -0.99
C SER A 334 5.50 30.41 0.13
N GLU A 335 4.76 31.47 -0.21
CA GLU A 335 4.06 32.33 0.75
C GLU A 335 3.05 31.55 1.61
N TYR A 336 2.45 30.51 1.03
CA TYR A 336 1.47 29.66 1.70
C TYR A 336 2.07 28.33 2.19
N TYR A 337 3.39 28.23 2.33
CA TYR A 337 4.02 26.97 2.76
C TYR A 337 3.50 26.49 4.13
N PHE A 338 3.34 25.18 4.26
CA PHE A 338 3.21 24.50 5.53
C PHE A 338 3.67 23.04 5.41
N GLU A 339 3.98 22.40 6.53
CA GLU A 339 4.30 20.97 6.52
C GLU A 339 3.04 20.15 6.26
N LEU A 340 2.88 19.69 5.02
CA LEU A 340 1.77 18.86 4.60
C LEU A 340 1.98 17.42 5.04
N ASP A 341 1.13 16.94 5.96
CA ASP A 341 1.16 15.56 6.39
C ASP A 341 -0.23 14.91 6.41
N TYR A 342 -0.50 14.14 5.36
CA TYR A 342 -1.74 13.35 5.24
C TYR A 342 -1.70 12.02 5.99
N GLU A 343 -0.58 11.62 6.58
CA GLU A 343 -0.48 10.40 7.37
C GLU A 343 -0.94 10.68 8.80
N LYS A 344 -0.25 11.59 9.51
CA LYS A 344 -0.46 11.83 10.95
C LYS A 344 -1.33 13.03 11.25
N ASN A 345 -1.40 14.02 10.36
CA ASN A 345 -2.07 15.31 10.60
C ASN A 345 -3.16 15.60 9.57
N TYR A 346 -4.03 14.62 9.32
CA TYR A 346 -4.94 14.64 8.17
C TYR A 346 -5.93 15.81 8.19
N ARG A 347 -6.57 16.08 9.33
CA ARG A 347 -7.69 17.04 9.45
C ARG A 347 -7.18 18.46 9.17
N GLU A 348 -6.14 18.84 9.89
CA GLU A 348 -5.47 20.13 9.85
C GLU A 348 -4.82 20.35 8.50
N SER A 349 -4.08 19.35 7.99
CA SER A 349 -3.44 19.44 6.68
C SER A 349 -4.48 19.59 5.56
N THR A 350 -5.60 18.87 5.64
CA THR A 350 -6.67 18.96 4.63
C THR A 350 -7.34 20.33 4.64
N LEU A 351 -7.68 20.87 5.82
CA LEU A 351 -8.28 22.19 5.92
C LEU A 351 -7.32 23.29 5.48
N LYS A 352 -6.08 23.26 5.98
CA LYS A 352 -5.06 24.26 5.65
C LYS A 352 -4.73 24.26 4.16
N PHE A 353 -4.63 23.07 3.55
CA PHE A 353 -4.42 22.92 2.10
C PHE A 353 -5.49 23.66 1.30
N PHE A 354 -6.78 23.36 1.52
CA PHE A 354 -7.86 23.98 0.73
C PHE A 354 -8.09 25.46 1.07
N THR A 355 -7.86 25.87 2.32
CA THR A 355 -7.92 27.28 2.72
C THR A 355 -6.85 28.09 2.00
N ASN A 356 -5.62 27.60 1.96
CA ASN A 356 -4.53 28.25 1.25
C ASN A 356 -4.77 28.24 -0.27
N LEU A 357 -5.28 27.13 -0.82
CA LEU A 357 -5.64 27.02 -2.23
C LEU A 357 -6.67 28.09 -2.62
N GLU A 358 -7.71 28.29 -1.80
CA GLU A 358 -8.72 29.34 -2.00
C GLU A 358 -8.08 30.73 -1.94
N ALA A 359 -7.24 30.99 -0.93
CA ALA A 359 -6.59 32.29 -0.74
C ALA A 359 -5.65 32.68 -1.88
N MET A 360 -4.88 31.72 -2.42
CA MET A 360 -3.93 31.99 -3.51
C MET A 360 -4.57 32.02 -4.90
N SER A 361 -5.83 31.57 -5.03
CA SER A 361 -6.48 31.35 -6.33
C SER A 361 -6.53 32.60 -7.20
N ASP A 362 -6.77 33.77 -6.62
CA ASP A 362 -6.87 35.04 -7.38
C ASP A 362 -5.55 35.41 -8.08
N ARG A 363 -4.41 35.01 -7.53
CA ARG A 363 -3.08 35.25 -8.10
C ARG A 363 -2.61 34.10 -8.98
N ALA A 364 -2.84 32.86 -8.57
CA ALA A 364 -2.30 31.68 -9.24
C ALA A 364 -3.14 31.19 -10.43
N LEU A 365 -4.48 31.28 -10.35
CA LEU A 365 -5.34 30.77 -11.42
C LEU A 365 -5.18 31.53 -12.75
N PRO A 366 -4.98 32.87 -12.79
CA PRO A 366 -4.73 33.57 -14.05
C PRO A 366 -3.53 33.00 -14.83
N ILE A 367 -2.40 32.79 -14.14
CA ILE A 367 -1.16 32.22 -14.71
C ILE A 367 -1.44 30.84 -15.30
N ILE A 368 -2.14 29.99 -14.53
CA ILE A 368 -2.46 28.62 -14.95
C ILE A 368 -3.45 28.60 -16.12
N LYS A 369 -4.48 29.47 -16.07
CA LYS A 369 -5.48 29.58 -17.15
C LYS A 369 -4.83 30.04 -18.45
N GLU A 370 -3.96 31.03 -18.39
CA GLU A 370 -3.20 31.47 -19.56
C GLU A 370 -2.43 30.30 -20.18
N LYS A 371 -1.64 29.58 -19.38
CA LYS A 371 -0.87 28.42 -19.85
C LYS A 371 -1.77 27.32 -20.43
N LEU A 372 -2.89 27.02 -19.78
CA LEU A 372 -3.88 26.06 -20.27
C LEU A 372 -4.48 26.48 -21.61
N THR A 373 -4.81 27.76 -21.80
CA THR A 373 -5.37 28.26 -23.08
C THR A 373 -4.34 28.34 -24.19
N GLN A 374 -3.06 28.56 -23.89
CA GLN A 374 -1.98 28.46 -24.89
C GLN A 374 -1.87 27.03 -25.42
N ILE A 375 -1.95 26.06 -24.52
CA ILE A 375 -1.82 24.65 -24.88
C ILE A 375 -3.12 24.16 -25.53
N ILE A 376 -4.28 24.47 -24.93
CA ILE A 376 -5.65 24.04 -25.28
C ILE A 376 -6.49 25.27 -25.70
N PRO A 377 -6.33 25.81 -26.93
CA PRO A 377 -7.00 27.05 -27.36
C PRO A 377 -8.53 27.00 -27.32
N GLU A 378 -9.13 25.83 -27.46
CA GLU A 378 -10.58 25.63 -27.40
C GLU A 378 -11.19 26.00 -26.05
N LEU A 379 -10.38 26.08 -24.97
CA LEU A 379 -10.86 26.50 -23.64
C LEU A 379 -11.13 28.01 -23.53
N VAL A 380 -10.77 28.80 -24.55
CA VAL A 380 -11.07 30.25 -24.60
C VAL A 380 -12.55 30.52 -24.86
N ALA A 381 -13.28 29.54 -25.43
CA ALA A 381 -14.70 29.69 -25.73
C ALA A 381 -15.53 29.96 -24.46
N GLU A 382 -16.52 30.85 -24.55
CA GLU A 382 -17.32 31.28 -23.37
C GLU A 382 -18.06 30.10 -22.72
N ASP A 383 -18.53 29.14 -23.50
CA ASP A 383 -19.20 27.92 -23.01
C ASP A 383 -18.24 26.92 -22.33
N LYS A 384 -16.92 27.15 -22.46
CA LYS A 384 -15.83 26.36 -21.85
C LYS A 384 -15.17 27.04 -20.65
N ARG A 385 -15.62 28.23 -20.25
CA ARG A 385 -15.06 28.99 -19.10
C ARG A 385 -15.06 28.21 -17.77
N ASP A 386 -16.13 27.47 -17.50
CA ASP A 386 -16.23 26.62 -16.30
C ASP A 386 -15.27 25.43 -16.38
N GLU A 387 -15.06 24.87 -17.58
CA GLU A 387 -14.12 23.79 -17.83
C GLU A 387 -12.68 24.24 -17.67
N LEU A 388 -12.33 25.41 -18.22
CA LEU A 388 -11.03 26.05 -18.01
C LEU A 388 -10.76 26.28 -16.53
N THR A 389 -11.76 26.78 -15.78
CA THR A 389 -11.63 27.00 -14.34
C THR A 389 -11.45 25.68 -13.58
N GLN A 390 -12.25 24.66 -13.91
CA GLN A 390 -12.14 23.32 -13.31
C GLN A 390 -10.74 22.71 -13.52
N ARG A 391 -10.22 22.76 -14.76
CA ARG A 391 -8.86 22.28 -15.09
C ARG A 391 -7.79 23.08 -14.36
N ALA A 392 -7.92 24.41 -14.32
CA ALA A 392 -6.96 25.29 -13.65
C ALA A 392 -6.88 25.04 -12.14
N VAL A 393 -8.02 24.84 -11.45
CA VAL A 393 -8.03 24.51 -10.02
C VAL A 393 -7.38 23.15 -9.77
N PHE A 394 -7.59 22.16 -10.64
CA PHE A 394 -6.91 20.86 -10.52
C PHE A 394 -5.39 20.99 -10.70
N VAL A 395 -4.94 21.72 -11.73
CA VAL A 395 -3.51 21.97 -11.97
C VAL A 395 -2.87 22.71 -10.79
N LEU A 396 -3.53 23.74 -10.24
CA LEU A 396 -3.07 24.45 -9.05
C LEU A 396 -2.97 23.51 -7.84
N SER A 397 -3.98 22.67 -7.65
CA SER A 397 -4.00 21.69 -6.55
C SER A 397 -2.83 20.72 -6.63
N ASN A 398 -2.50 20.23 -7.84
CA ASN A 398 -1.32 19.38 -8.01
C ASN A 398 -0.01 20.15 -7.78
N ALA A 399 0.17 21.29 -8.44
CA ALA A 399 1.39 22.09 -8.31
C ALA A 399 1.67 22.43 -6.83
N TYR A 400 0.63 22.82 -6.09
CA TYR A 400 0.75 23.12 -4.67
C TYR A 400 1.00 21.87 -3.80
N THR A 401 0.32 20.75 -4.08
CA THR A 401 0.57 19.49 -3.36
C THR A 401 2.01 19.02 -3.56
N ALA A 402 2.48 18.99 -4.80
CA ALA A 402 3.84 18.63 -5.16
C ALA A 402 4.85 19.58 -4.52
N TYR A 403 4.62 20.89 -4.58
CA TYR A 403 5.51 21.88 -3.95
C TYR A 403 5.68 21.61 -2.45
N LEU A 404 4.59 21.42 -1.69
CA LEU A 404 4.63 21.16 -0.25
C LEU A 404 5.34 19.84 0.11
N LEU A 405 5.26 18.84 -0.77
CA LEU A 405 5.90 17.53 -0.58
C LEU A 405 7.36 17.50 -1.01
N ASN A 406 7.79 18.41 -1.89
CA ASN A 406 9.16 18.52 -2.40
C ASN A 406 9.97 19.66 -1.77
N HIS A 407 9.39 20.49 -0.90
CA HIS A 407 10.10 21.62 -0.29
C HIS A 407 10.04 21.65 1.23
N ASP A 408 11.06 22.23 1.84
CA ASP A 408 11.09 22.62 3.25
C ASP A 408 10.55 24.05 3.46
N ALA A 409 10.49 24.49 4.73
CA ALA A 409 9.99 25.82 5.09
C ALA A 409 10.83 26.99 4.56
N THR A 410 12.07 26.72 4.14
CA THR A 410 12.97 27.70 3.53
C THR A 410 12.86 27.72 2.01
N GLY A 411 12.07 26.83 1.43
CA GLY A 411 11.91 26.68 -0.01
C GLY A 411 13.05 25.92 -0.69
N ASN A 412 13.86 25.18 0.08
CA ASN A 412 14.84 24.25 -0.46
C ASN A 412 14.17 22.93 -0.84
N GLU A 413 14.67 22.30 -1.90
CA GLU A 413 14.20 21.00 -2.34
C GLU A 413 14.54 19.93 -1.31
N LYS A 414 13.57 19.07 -1.01
CA LYS A 414 13.72 17.86 -0.19
C LYS A 414 13.22 16.66 -1.00
N GLN A 415 13.62 15.47 -0.58
CA GLN A 415 13.19 14.23 -1.23
C GLN A 415 11.67 14.04 -1.13
N TYR A 416 11.03 13.75 -2.26
CA TYR A 416 9.63 13.36 -2.32
C TYR A 416 9.39 12.04 -1.58
N LYS A 417 8.70 12.07 -0.43
CA LYS A 417 8.58 10.90 0.47
C LYS A 417 7.81 9.71 -0.10
N TYR A 418 7.04 9.92 -1.17
CA TYR A 418 6.19 8.91 -1.81
C TYR A 418 6.73 8.42 -3.18
N ALA A 419 8.00 8.71 -3.50
CA ALA A 419 8.63 8.25 -4.75
C ALA A 419 8.69 6.72 -4.88
N PHE A 420 8.73 6.04 -3.73
CA PHE A 420 8.93 4.61 -3.60
C PHE A 420 7.72 3.91 -3.02
N HIS A 421 7.53 2.66 -3.44
CA HIS A 421 6.57 1.74 -2.86
C HIS A 421 6.99 1.37 -1.43
N LYS A 422 6.02 1.34 -0.52
CA LYS A 422 6.19 1.02 0.91
C LYS A 422 5.01 0.20 1.47
N GLU A 423 4.15 -0.30 0.58
CA GLU A 423 2.95 -1.03 0.92
C GLU A 423 3.29 -2.33 1.66
N SER A 424 2.55 -2.61 2.73
CA SER A 424 2.75 -3.78 3.59
C SER A 424 1.52 -4.67 3.72
N VAL A 425 0.35 -4.12 3.40
CA VAL A 425 -0.96 -4.80 3.45
C VAL A 425 -1.75 -4.52 2.18
N ILE A 426 -2.67 -5.42 1.82
CA ILE A 426 -3.66 -5.21 0.77
C ILE A 426 -4.94 -4.71 1.44
N ALA A 427 -5.54 -3.63 0.94
CA ALA A 427 -6.81 -3.11 1.43
C ALA A 427 -7.85 -3.11 0.31
N VAL A 428 -8.83 -4.00 0.39
CA VAL A 428 -9.93 -4.09 -0.56
C VAL A 428 -11.02 -3.10 -0.13
N THR A 429 -11.01 -1.89 -0.69
CA THR A 429 -11.86 -0.78 -0.26
C THR A 429 -12.43 0.03 -1.42
N TYR A 430 -13.69 0.44 -1.30
CA TYR A 430 -14.27 1.45 -2.18
C TYR A 430 -13.67 2.83 -1.86
N SER A 431 -13.02 3.39 -2.89
CA SER A 431 -12.35 4.70 -2.87
C SER A 431 -11.12 4.75 -1.95
N GLU A 432 -9.97 5.24 -2.42
CA GLU A 432 -8.80 5.35 -1.53
C GLU A 432 -9.05 6.29 -0.35
N LYS A 433 -8.43 5.95 0.78
CA LYS A 433 -8.47 6.72 2.03
C LYS A 433 -7.09 6.96 2.63
N GLY A 434 -6.06 6.35 2.06
CA GLY A 434 -4.67 6.60 2.41
C GLY A 434 -4.20 8.00 1.99
N PRO A 435 -2.94 8.34 2.29
CA PRO A 435 -1.97 7.49 2.99
C PRO A 435 -2.34 7.30 4.47
N PHE A 436 -1.85 6.20 5.05
CA PHE A 436 -2.02 5.82 6.46
C PHE A 436 -0.65 5.85 7.13
N ASP A 437 -0.62 6.23 8.41
CA ASP A 437 0.62 6.49 9.15
C ASP A 437 1.37 5.24 9.62
N ARG A 438 0.67 4.13 9.87
CA ARG A 438 1.27 2.93 10.50
C ARG A 438 1.33 1.70 9.61
N ALA A 439 0.35 1.53 8.71
CA ALA A 439 0.33 0.45 7.74
C ALA A 439 -0.03 0.99 6.35
N VAL A 440 0.95 1.07 5.48
CA VAL A 440 0.76 1.55 4.11
C VAL A 440 0.05 0.46 3.32
N ALA A 441 -1.11 0.79 2.77
CA ALA A 441 -1.95 -0.19 2.11
C ALA A 441 -1.96 -0.04 0.59
N PHE A 442 -1.78 -1.17 -0.09
CA PHE A 442 -2.09 -1.31 -1.51
C PHE A 442 -3.61 -1.42 -1.65
N SER A 443 -4.27 -0.34 -2.09
CA SER A 443 -5.74 -0.34 -2.15
C SER A 443 -6.25 -0.96 -3.45
N VAL A 444 -7.15 -1.93 -3.34
CA VAL A 444 -7.79 -2.63 -4.46
C VAL A 444 -9.29 -2.31 -4.50
N ASP A 445 -9.86 -2.04 -5.67
CA ASP A 445 -11.32 -1.90 -5.78
C ASP A 445 -11.98 -3.27 -5.51
N PRO A 446 -12.97 -3.35 -4.60
CA PRO A 446 -13.69 -4.59 -4.27
C PRO A 446 -14.41 -5.27 -5.44
N ASN A 447 -14.58 -4.59 -6.58
CA ASN A 447 -15.13 -5.19 -7.80
C ASN A 447 -14.04 -5.68 -8.76
N ASP A 448 -12.79 -5.32 -8.49
CA ASP A 448 -11.59 -5.78 -9.20
C ASP A 448 -10.80 -6.79 -8.36
N THR A 449 -11.45 -7.37 -7.34
CA THR A 449 -10.93 -8.48 -6.53
C THR A 449 -10.77 -9.77 -7.32
N HIS A 450 -11.27 -9.78 -8.56
CA HIS A 450 -11.10 -10.91 -9.45
C HIS A 450 -9.70 -10.83 -10.07
N THR A 451 -8.81 -11.63 -9.49
CA THR A 451 -7.63 -12.23 -10.14
C THR A 451 -6.38 -11.33 -10.26
N ILE A 452 -6.38 -10.23 -11.03
CA ILE A 452 -5.14 -9.52 -11.38
C ILE A 452 -4.60 -8.62 -10.27
N SER A 453 -5.49 -8.02 -9.48
CA SER A 453 -5.13 -6.93 -8.56
C SER A 453 -4.46 -7.42 -7.28
N MET A 454 -4.90 -8.57 -6.74
CA MET A 454 -4.28 -9.17 -5.55
C MET A 454 -2.93 -9.81 -5.87
N ASP A 455 -2.81 -10.49 -7.01
CA ASP A 455 -1.52 -11.05 -7.47
C ASP A 455 -0.49 -9.95 -7.75
N LEU A 456 -0.93 -8.84 -8.37
CA LEU A 456 -0.07 -7.68 -8.57
C LEU A 456 0.38 -7.09 -7.23
N ALA A 457 -0.53 -7.00 -6.26
CA ALA A 457 -0.20 -6.50 -4.93
C ALA A 457 0.75 -7.43 -4.17
N ASP A 458 0.55 -8.75 -4.25
CA ASP A 458 1.46 -9.76 -3.68
C ASP A 458 2.88 -9.60 -4.24
N GLY A 459 3.02 -9.55 -5.56
CA GLY A 459 4.33 -9.36 -6.20
C GLY A 459 5.01 -8.04 -5.83
N ILE A 460 4.26 -6.94 -5.77
CA ILE A 460 4.80 -5.63 -5.37
C ILE A 460 5.24 -5.66 -3.91
N ILE A 461 4.40 -6.12 -2.99
CA ILE A 461 4.70 -6.14 -1.55
C ILE A 461 5.87 -7.07 -1.25
N ARG A 462 5.98 -8.23 -1.91
CA ARG A 462 7.15 -9.11 -1.77
C ARG A 462 8.42 -8.44 -2.26
N GLY A 463 8.39 -7.82 -3.44
CA GLY A 463 9.55 -7.07 -3.96
C GLY A 463 9.99 -5.94 -3.03
N ILE A 464 9.05 -5.24 -2.38
CA ILE A 464 9.34 -4.25 -1.32
C ILE A 464 10.08 -4.92 -0.16
N ARG A 465 9.59 -6.06 0.34
CA ARG A 465 10.21 -6.78 1.45
C ARG A 465 11.60 -7.31 1.11
N GLU A 466 11.78 -7.87 -0.09
CA GLU A 466 13.08 -8.34 -0.61
C GLU A 466 14.10 -7.20 -0.70
N SER A 467 13.65 -5.99 -1.04
CA SER A 467 14.51 -4.80 -1.08
C SER A 467 14.82 -4.20 0.30
N GLY A 468 14.19 -4.72 1.37
CA GLY A 468 14.34 -4.21 2.74
C GLY A 468 13.61 -2.89 3.00
N MET A 469 12.77 -2.40 2.08
CA MET A 469 11.99 -1.17 2.22
C MET A 469 10.77 -1.37 3.14
N LEU A 470 11.01 -1.68 4.40
CA LEU A 470 9.97 -1.86 5.42
C LEU A 470 9.62 -0.54 6.12
N SER A 471 8.40 -0.44 6.66
CA SER A 471 8.08 0.66 7.57
C SER A 471 8.90 0.55 8.87
N GLU A 472 9.10 1.68 9.55
CA GLU A 472 9.78 1.75 10.85
C GLU A 472 9.17 0.76 11.86
N TYR A 473 7.83 0.73 11.93
CA TYR A 473 7.08 -0.15 12.81
C TYR A 473 7.28 -1.64 12.49
N GLU A 474 7.26 -2.00 11.21
CA GLU A 474 7.49 -3.38 10.78
C GLU A 474 8.92 -3.84 11.05
N LEU A 475 9.90 -2.97 10.80
CA LEU A 475 11.29 -3.30 11.05
C LEU A 475 11.55 -3.45 12.55
N LYS A 476 10.97 -2.58 13.39
CA LYS A 476 11.02 -2.71 14.86
C LYS A 476 10.41 -4.02 15.32
N ALA A 477 9.22 -4.37 14.82
CA ALA A 477 8.55 -5.63 15.14
C ALA A 477 9.37 -6.85 14.74
N LEU A 478 9.88 -6.86 13.51
CA LEU A 478 10.71 -7.95 13.00
C LEU A 478 11.99 -8.14 13.81
N LEU A 479 12.70 -7.04 14.08
CA LEU A 479 13.94 -7.07 14.87
C LEU A 479 13.67 -7.47 16.32
N TRP A 480 12.59 -6.98 16.94
CA TRP A 480 12.23 -7.37 18.30
C TRP A 480 11.99 -8.88 18.42
N LEU A 481 11.15 -9.42 17.54
CA LEU A 481 10.78 -10.85 17.56
C LEU A 481 11.96 -11.79 17.25
N LYS A 482 12.86 -11.36 16.36
CA LYS A 482 14.01 -12.19 15.95
C LYS A 482 15.21 -12.06 16.88
N LEU A 483 15.50 -10.85 17.40
CA LEU A 483 16.69 -10.58 18.21
C LEU A 483 16.47 -10.72 19.71
N VAL A 484 15.23 -10.83 20.19
CA VAL A 484 14.92 -10.95 21.61
C VAL A 484 14.19 -12.28 21.91
N PRO A 485 14.85 -13.45 21.76
CA PRO A 485 14.28 -14.70 22.25
C PRO A 485 14.08 -14.62 23.76
N ASN A 486 12.88 -14.93 24.25
CA ASN A 486 12.53 -14.91 25.68
C ASN A 486 12.67 -13.51 26.32
N ALA A 487 12.05 -12.49 25.71
CA ALA A 487 12.01 -11.14 26.27
C ALA A 487 11.48 -11.12 27.71
N ASP A 488 10.52 -12.00 28.03
CA ASP A 488 9.98 -12.27 29.35
C ASP A 488 11.04 -12.60 30.42
N LYS A 489 12.17 -13.19 30.03
CA LYS A 489 13.27 -13.56 30.93
C LYS A 489 14.30 -12.45 31.12
N LEU A 490 14.21 -11.36 30.37
CA LEU A 490 15.11 -10.21 30.48
C LEU A 490 14.60 -9.21 31.53
N GLY A 491 15.52 -8.67 32.33
CA GLY A 491 15.20 -7.55 33.21
C GLY A 491 14.88 -6.30 32.40
N GLU A 492 14.05 -5.40 32.96
CA GLU A 492 13.62 -4.15 32.30
C GLU A 492 14.79 -3.26 31.84
N ALA A 493 15.91 -3.28 32.55
CA ALA A 493 17.12 -2.55 32.15
C ALA A 493 17.74 -3.09 30.85
N ASP A 494 17.74 -4.41 30.67
CA ASP A 494 18.29 -5.06 29.46
C ASP A 494 17.33 -4.89 28.29
N LYS A 495 16.02 -5.02 28.52
CA LYS A 495 15.00 -4.66 27.54
C LYS A 495 15.13 -3.22 27.06
N ALA A 496 15.29 -2.26 27.98
CA ALA A 496 15.47 -0.85 27.62
C ALA A 496 16.73 -0.62 26.77
N ARG A 497 17.84 -1.30 27.08
CA ARG A 497 19.07 -1.26 26.25
C ARG A 497 18.81 -1.84 24.85
N LEU A 498 18.09 -2.94 24.76
CA LEU A 498 17.72 -3.58 23.49
C LEU A 498 16.78 -2.70 22.65
N ARG A 499 15.76 -2.07 23.25
CA ARG A 499 14.89 -1.11 22.56
C ARG A 499 15.70 0.01 21.92
N LYS A 500 16.60 0.64 22.69
CA LYS A 500 17.50 1.69 22.17
C LYS A 500 18.41 1.17 21.04
N ARG A 501 18.88 -0.07 21.13
CA ARG A 501 19.69 -0.71 20.08
C ARG A 501 18.87 -0.95 18.82
N ILE A 502 17.63 -1.42 18.95
CA ILE A 502 16.70 -1.63 17.84
C ILE A 502 16.37 -0.30 17.17
N ASP A 503 16.05 0.75 17.92
CA ASP A 503 15.83 2.10 17.37
C ASP A 503 17.04 2.56 16.54
N THR A 504 18.25 2.40 17.10
CA THR A 504 19.49 2.77 16.39
C THR A 504 19.73 1.94 15.11
N LEU A 505 19.33 0.66 15.10
CA LEU A 505 19.43 -0.20 13.92
C LEU A 505 18.41 0.21 12.86
N VAL A 506 17.17 0.50 13.27
CA VAL A 506 16.09 0.92 12.40
C VAL A 506 16.44 2.21 11.68
N ASP A 507 16.91 3.23 12.41
CA ASP A 507 17.33 4.51 11.83
C ASP A 507 18.39 4.31 10.74
N LYS A 508 19.40 3.47 11.01
CA LYS A 508 20.48 3.18 10.06
C LYS A 508 20.01 2.36 8.86
N THR A 509 19.15 1.38 9.06
CA THR A 509 18.60 0.55 7.96
C THR A 509 17.75 1.41 7.03
N ILE A 510 16.94 2.32 7.58
CA ILE A 510 16.13 3.26 6.79
C ILE A 510 17.04 4.22 6.02
N GLU A 511 18.08 4.78 6.66
CA GLU A 511 19.07 5.64 6.00
C GLU A 511 19.71 4.94 4.79
N VAL A 512 20.22 3.72 4.97
CA VAL A 512 20.85 2.93 3.90
C VAL A 512 19.86 2.56 2.80
N ALA A 513 18.62 2.18 3.15
CA ALA A 513 17.58 1.84 2.18
C ALA A 513 17.21 3.06 1.32
N LEU A 514 17.10 4.25 1.92
CA LEU A 514 16.84 5.50 1.20
C LEU A 514 18.01 5.90 0.31
N GLU A 515 19.25 5.75 0.78
CA GLU A 515 20.45 5.97 -0.03
C GLU A 515 20.50 5.04 -1.24
N ASN A 516 20.30 3.74 -1.04
CA ASN A 516 20.27 2.74 -2.11
C ASN A 516 19.14 3.01 -3.12
N ALA A 517 17.94 3.37 -2.64
CA ALA A 517 16.81 3.72 -3.49
C ALA A 517 17.10 4.98 -4.34
N ALA A 518 17.82 5.96 -3.78
CA ALA A 518 18.28 7.14 -4.53
C ALA A 518 19.37 6.79 -5.57
N HIS A 519 20.26 5.85 -5.26
CA HIS A 519 21.41 5.48 -6.12
C HIS A 519 21.05 4.50 -7.26
N HIS A 520 19.97 3.72 -7.13
CA HIS A 520 19.52 2.79 -8.17
C HIS A 520 19.05 3.47 -9.48
N HIS A 521 19.13 4.80 -9.58
CA HIS A 521 19.05 5.50 -10.86
C HIS A 521 20.35 5.49 -11.69
N HIS A 522 21.51 5.08 -11.15
CA HIS A 522 22.76 4.96 -11.93
C HIS A 522 23.72 3.85 -11.45
N ASN A 523 23.89 2.83 -12.30
CA ASN A 523 24.95 1.80 -12.36
C ASN A 523 25.11 0.78 -11.21
N HIS A 524 25.22 -0.50 -11.60
CA HIS A 524 25.47 -1.65 -10.75
C HIS A 524 26.97 -2.02 -10.70
N GLU A 525 27.61 -1.88 -9.55
CA GLU A 525 28.77 -2.71 -9.14
C GLU A 525 28.72 -2.93 -7.62
N THR A 526 28.91 -4.18 -7.19
CA THR A 526 28.72 -4.68 -5.82
C THR A 526 30.03 -4.92 -5.08
N ILE A 527 30.08 -4.62 -3.78
CA ILE A 527 31.16 -5.02 -2.85
C ILE A 527 30.66 -6.17 -1.96
N ASP A 528 31.51 -7.17 -1.72
CA ASP A 528 31.16 -8.36 -0.94
C ASP A 528 31.44 -8.19 0.56
N LEU A 529 30.47 -7.60 1.28
CA LEU A 529 30.48 -7.42 2.74
C LEU A 529 30.38 -8.75 3.52
N GLN A 530 30.03 -9.85 2.84
CA GLN A 530 29.83 -11.15 3.47
C GLN A 530 31.12 -11.70 4.09
N SER A 531 32.24 -11.64 3.37
CA SER A 531 33.52 -12.15 3.87
C SER A 531 34.04 -11.36 5.09
N LEU A 532 33.68 -10.08 5.20
CA LEU A 532 34.12 -9.22 6.31
C LEU A 532 33.31 -9.45 7.59
N ILE A 533 32.05 -9.85 7.45
CA ILE A 533 31.17 -10.14 8.59
C ILE A 533 31.44 -11.55 9.12
N GLU A 534 31.62 -12.53 8.24
CA GLU A 534 31.98 -13.90 8.62
C GLU A 534 33.29 -13.92 9.42
N GLN A 535 34.30 -13.17 8.98
CA GLN A 535 35.55 -13.01 9.72
C GLN A 535 35.38 -12.27 11.06
N ALA A 536 34.51 -11.26 11.13
CA ALA A 536 34.25 -10.49 12.35
C ALA A 536 33.47 -11.28 13.41
N VAL A 537 32.59 -12.19 12.99
CA VAL A 537 31.82 -13.09 13.86
C VAL A 537 32.70 -14.23 14.36
N GLU A 538 33.59 -14.79 13.53
CA GLU A 538 34.58 -15.79 13.96
C GLU A 538 35.60 -15.23 14.97
N GLU A 539 35.97 -13.96 14.88
CA GLU A 539 36.96 -13.32 15.75
C GLU A 539 36.37 -12.81 17.10
N ALA A 540 35.04 -12.76 17.24
CA ALA A 540 34.38 -12.20 18.43
C ALA A 540 34.27 -13.23 19.58
N LYS A 541 35.01 -12.99 20.68
CA LYS A 541 35.06 -13.88 21.85
C LYS A 541 34.22 -13.41 23.04
N SER A 542 33.61 -12.22 22.93
CA SER A 542 32.74 -11.64 23.95
C SER A 542 31.72 -10.65 23.34
N PRO A 543 30.64 -10.30 24.06
CA PRO A 543 29.69 -9.28 23.60
C PRO A 543 30.32 -7.91 23.31
N ALA A 544 31.41 -7.56 24.02
CA ALA A 544 32.17 -6.33 23.77
C ALA A 544 33.03 -6.43 22.49
N ASP A 545 33.54 -7.61 22.16
CA ASP A 545 34.29 -7.86 20.91
C ASP A 545 33.35 -7.83 19.70
N LEU A 546 32.13 -8.35 19.86
CA LEU A 546 31.09 -8.25 18.85
C LEU A 546 30.66 -6.78 18.65
N GLU A 547 30.53 -6.00 19.73
CA GLU A 547 30.26 -4.56 19.65
C GLU A 547 31.40 -3.80 18.95
N ALA A 548 32.66 -4.10 19.27
CA ALA A 548 33.83 -3.51 18.63
C ALA A 548 33.93 -3.91 17.14
N ALA A 549 33.62 -5.16 16.80
CA ALA A 549 33.62 -5.68 15.44
C ALA A 549 32.49 -5.07 14.60
N ILE A 550 31.28 -4.94 15.17
CA ILE A 550 30.14 -4.24 14.56
C ILE A 550 30.49 -2.76 14.36
N LEU A 551 31.13 -2.10 15.33
CA LEU A 551 31.59 -0.70 15.18
C LEU A 551 32.67 -0.55 14.10
N LYS A 552 33.51 -1.57 13.89
CA LYS A 552 34.52 -1.63 12.83
C LYS A 552 33.87 -1.80 11.45
N VAL A 553 32.85 -2.67 11.35
CA VAL A 553 32.00 -2.82 10.15
C VAL A 553 31.18 -1.55 9.87
N ILE A 554 30.69 -0.87 10.90
CA ILE A 554 30.00 0.43 10.78
C ILE A 554 30.96 1.53 10.30
N LYS A 555 32.20 1.56 10.79
CA LYS A 555 33.22 2.49 10.27
C LYS A 555 33.60 2.16 8.82
N ALA A 556 33.71 0.88 8.48
CA ALA A 556 34.01 0.43 7.12
C ALA A 556 32.85 0.73 6.14
N SER A 557 31.60 0.50 6.53
CA SER A 557 30.41 0.85 5.75
C SER A 557 30.23 2.35 5.60
N LYS A 558 30.55 3.18 6.61
CA LYS A 558 30.60 4.65 6.46
C LYS A 558 31.72 5.13 5.53
N LEU A 559 32.86 4.44 5.49
CA LEU A 559 33.96 4.73 4.57
C LEU A 559 33.64 4.26 3.14
N ALA A 560 32.87 3.19 3.01
CA ALA A 560 32.38 2.63 1.75
C ALA A 560 31.08 3.31 1.26
N ALA A 561 30.31 3.99 2.11
CA ALA A 561 29.20 4.88 1.72
C ALA A 561 29.67 6.05 0.85
N LYS A 562 30.96 6.40 0.93
CA LYS A 562 31.61 7.29 -0.03
C LYS A 562 31.90 6.65 -1.40
N ASN A 563 31.83 5.33 -1.55
CA ASN A 563 32.18 4.57 -2.76
C ASN A 563 31.34 3.28 -2.90
N LYS A 564 30.25 3.35 -3.68
CA LYS A 564 29.45 2.23 -4.25
C LYS A 564 28.65 1.35 -3.25
N ALA A 565 27.62 0.69 -3.81
CA ALA A 565 26.44 0.09 -3.17
C ALA A 565 26.73 -0.92 -2.03
N HIS A 566 25.90 -0.86 -0.97
CA HIS A 566 26.05 -1.68 0.25
C HIS A 566 25.05 -2.85 0.33
N LYS A 567 25.53 -4.00 0.83
CA LYS A 567 24.69 -5.07 1.40
C LYS A 567 24.34 -4.75 2.86
N LEU A 568 23.15 -5.14 3.29
CA LEU A 568 22.71 -5.12 4.69
C LEU A 568 23.60 -6.04 5.56
N PRO A 569 23.70 -5.84 6.89
CA PRO A 569 24.34 -6.80 7.81
C PRO A 569 23.76 -8.21 7.62
N SER A 570 24.57 -9.27 7.65
CA SER A 570 24.15 -10.64 7.27
C SER A 570 22.95 -11.16 8.07
N GLU A 571 22.88 -10.86 9.37
CA GLU A 571 21.73 -11.20 10.21
C GLU A 571 20.45 -10.47 9.77
N ALA A 572 20.54 -9.18 9.45
CA ALA A 572 19.42 -8.41 8.94
C ALA A 572 19.01 -8.87 7.52
N ALA A 573 19.97 -9.23 6.68
CA ALA A 573 19.72 -9.74 5.34
C ALA A 573 18.97 -11.08 5.39
N ASN A 574 19.41 -12.03 6.22
CA ASN A 574 18.73 -13.32 6.39
C ASN A 574 17.31 -13.14 6.95
N VAL A 575 17.15 -12.30 7.97
CA VAL A 575 15.83 -11.97 8.54
C VAL A 575 14.90 -11.33 7.51
N LEU A 576 15.42 -10.47 6.63
CA LEU A 576 14.64 -9.84 5.57
C LEU A 576 14.28 -10.82 4.44
N THR A 577 15.18 -11.73 4.08
CA THR A 577 14.91 -12.79 3.09
C THR A 577 13.83 -13.75 3.61
N GLU A 578 13.89 -14.17 4.87
CA GLU A 578 12.82 -14.97 5.49
C GLU A 578 11.49 -14.19 5.51
N TYR A 579 11.53 -12.93 5.94
CA TYR A 579 10.34 -12.08 6.03
C TYR A 579 9.70 -11.74 4.68
N ALA A 580 10.48 -11.71 3.59
CA ALA A 580 9.95 -11.50 2.25
C ALA A 580 8.89 -12.56 1.88
N ASN A 581 9.05 -13.77 2.40
CA ASN A 581 8.14 -14.88 2.16
C ASN A 581 6.92 -14.90 3.09
N ASN A 582 6.94 -14.17 4.21
CA ASN A 582 5.84 -14.14 5.16
C ASN A 582 4.48 -13.82 4.49
N PRO A 583 3.36 -14.27 5.06
CA PRO A 583 2.04 -13.93 4.55
C PRO A 583 1.79 -12.42 4.45
N ILE A 584 0.94 -12.03 3.50
CA ILE A 584 0.43 -10.67 3.33
C ILE A 584 -1.01 -10.63 3.78
N ALA A 585 -1.34 -9.71 4.69
CA ALA A 585 -2.73 -9.46 5.06
C ALA A 585 -3.50 -8.82 3.90
N ALA A 586 -4.67 -9.35 3.58
CA ALA A 586 -5.64 -8.75 2.67
C ALA A 586 -6.91 -8.36 3.44
N MET A 587 -7.04 -7.09 3.78
CA MET A 587 -8.17 -6.55 4.54
C MET A 587 -9.38 -6.33 3.61
N LEU A 588 -10.48 -7.06 3.83
CA LEU A 588 -11.69 -6.98 3.03
C LEU A 588 -12.85 -6.43 3.85
N PHE A 589 -13.55 -5.42 3.33
CA PHE A 589 -14.55 -4.68 4.10
C PHE A 589 -15.97 -4.81 3.53
N GLU A 590 -16.93 -5.00 4.42
CA GLU A 590 -18.33 -4.65 4.20
C GLU A 590 -18.74 -3.52 5.14
N ARG A 591 -19.36 -2.48 4.57
CA ARG A 591 -19.83 -1.31 5.31
C ARG A 591 -21.33 -1.43 5.52
N LEU A 592 -21.77 -1.16 6.75
CA LEU A 592 -23.18 -0.92 7.03
C LEU A 592 -23.64 0.38 6.35
N GLU A 593 -24.80 0.34 5.71
CA GLU A 593 -25.35 1.51 4.99
C GLU A 593 -26.22 2.38 5.88
N GLU A 594 -26.90 1.75 6.83
CA GLU A 594 -27.75 2.40 7.80
C GLU A 594 -26.99 2.49 9.12
N PRO A 595 -27.06 3.64 9.82
CA PRO A 595 -26.52 3.73 11.15
C PRO A 595 -27.22 2.72 12.04
N LEU A 596 -26.44 2.02 12.85
CA LEU A 596 -26.99 1.10 13.87
C LEU A 596 -27.77 1.84 14.97
N GLY A 597 -27.87 3.17 14.88
CA GLY A 597 -28.33 4.04 15.95
C GLY A 597 -27.27 4.13 17.04
N SER A 598 -27.57 4.85 18.13
CA SER A 598 -26.74 4.87 19.34
C SER A 598 -26.70 3.52 20.08
N ASP A 599 -26.94 2.40 19.40
CA ASP A 599 -26.94 1.05 19.96
C ASP A 599 -25.50 0.55 20.13
N ALA A 600 -24.79 1.22 21.05
CA ALA A 600 -23.47 0.82 21.50
C ALA A 600 -23.48 -0.62 22.02
N ASP A 601 -24.62 -1.09 22.53
CA ASP A 601 -24.81 -2.46 23.02
C ASP A 601 -24.80 -3.48 21.87
N LEU A 602 -25.37 -3.16 20.71
CA LEU A 602 -25.29 -4.01 19.51
C LEU A 602 -23.85 -4.15 19.01
N ILE A 603 -23.12 -3.04 18.86
CA ILE A 603 -21.71 -3.05 18.42
C ILE A 603 -20.86 -3.84 19.41
N LYS A 604 -21.05 -3.59 20.71
CA LYS A 604 -20.37 -4.32 21.78
C LYS A 604 -20.69 -5.81 21.71
N SER A 605 -21.96 -6.19 21.54
CA SER A 605 -22.36 -7.60 21.44
C SER A 605 -21.73 -8.29 20.23
N LEU A 606 -21.69 -7.64 19.06
CA LEU A 606 -21.02 -8.19 17.87
C LEU A 606 -19.51 -8.40 18.07
N ARG A 607 -18.89 -7.54 18.88
CA ARG A 607 -17.47 -7.63 19.26
C ARG A 607 -17.20 -8.73 20.29
N GLU A 608 -18.16 -9.03 21.16
CA GLU A 608 -18.06 -10.09 22.17
C GLU A 608 -18.26 -11.50 21.60
N VAL A 609 -18.90 -11.64 20.44
CA VAL A 609 -19.09 -12.96 19.81
C VAL A 609 -17.74 -13.52 19.35
N ASP A 610 -17.45 -14.75 19.80
CA ASP A 610 -16.37 -15.56 19.25
C ASP A 610 -16.80 -16.25 17.94
N TRP A 611 -16.22 -15.77 16.83
CA TRP A 611 -16.41 -16.29 15.48
C TRP A 611 -15.37 -17.34 15.08
N SER A 612 -14.44 -17.70 15.98
CA SER A 612 -13.33 -18.60 15.68
C SER A 612 -13.77 -20.01 15.25
N ASP A 613 -14.99 -20.44 15.58
CA ASP A 613 -15.53 -21.75 15.20
C ASP A 613 -16.13 -21.79 13.79
N ILE A 614 -16.21 -20.65 13.08
CA ILE A 614 -16.63 -20.61 11.66
C ILE A 614 -15.75 -21.55 10.83
N VAL A 615 -14.46 -21.65 11.12
CA VAL A 615 -13.53 -22.51 10.38
C VAL A 615 -13.82 -24.01 10.54
N ASN A 616 -14.63 -24.39 11.54
CA ASN A 616 -15.00 -25.78 11.82
C ASN A 616 -16.35 -26.19 11.19
N ILE A 617 -17.04 -25.25 10.54
CA ILE A 617 -18.30 -25.51 9.83
C ILE A 617 -18.09 -25.40 8.32
N ASP A 618 -18.90 -26.12 7.53
CA ASP A 618 -18.89 -26.01 6.07
C ASP A 618 -19.62 -24.74 5.60
N TRP A 619 -19.09 -23.58 5.98
CA TRP A 619 -19.67 -22.28 5.65
C TRP A 619 -19.69 -22.00 4.14
N MET A 620 -18.80 -22.65 3.36
CA MET A 620 -18.71 -22.49 1.90
C MET A 620 -19.91 -23.11 1.18
N ASN A 621 -20.34 -24.31 1.59
CA ASN A 621 -21.48 -25.00 0.97
C ASN A 621 -22.80 -24.74 1.69
N MET A 622 -22.77 -24.09 2.85
CA MET A 622 -23.97 -23.74 3.60
C MET A 622 -24.93 -22.84 2.81
N THR A 623 -26.23 -23.15 2.83
CA THR A 623 -27.26 -22.27 2.27
C THR A 623 -27.33 -20.96 3.06
N SER A 624 -27.92 -19.90 2.49
CA SER A 624 -28.08 -18.63 3.24
C SER A 624 -28.94 -18.82 4.49
N GLU A 625 -29.97 -19.67 4.43
CA GLU A 625 -30.83 -20.01 5.58
C GLU A 625 -30.10 -20.85 6.63
N GLY A 626 -29.23 -21.78 6.21
CA GLY A 626 -28.35 -22.52 7.12
C GLY A 626 -27.41 -21.58 7.85
N PHE A 627 -26.82 -20.63 7.12
CA PHE A 627 -25.90 -19.65 7.68
C PHE A 627 -26.60 -18.67 8.61
N GLU A 628 -27.84 -18.27 8.30
CA GLU A 628 -28.67 -17.47 9.20
C GLU A 628 -28.95 -18.16 10.53
N ARG A 629 -29.24 -19.47 10.51
CA ARG A 629 -29.41 -20.26 11.72
C ARG A 629 -28.13 -20.33 12.57
N TYR A 630 -26.96 -20.47 11.94
CA TYR A 630 -25.67 -20.42 12.63
C TYR A 630 -25.41 -19.03 13.25
N VAL A 631 -25.56 -17.96 12.48
CA VAL A 631 -25.34 -16.60 12.99
C VAL A 631 -26.33 -16.29 14.12
N SER A 632 -27.58 -16.75 14.02
CA SER A 632 -28.60 -16.56 15.06
C SER A 632 -28.34 -17.40 16.32
N SER A 633 -27.64 -18.53 16.23
CA SER A 633 -27.27 -19.29 17.44
C SER A 633 -26.18 -18.60 18.24
N LYS A 634 -25.27 -17.89 17.55
CA LYS A 634 -24.22 -17.05 18.13
C LYS A 634 -24.73 -15.70 18.61
N PHE A 635 -25.67 -15.12 17.85
CA PHE A 635 -26.21 -13.79 18.10
C PHE A 635 -27.75 -13.77 17.95
N PRO A 636 -28.51 -14.19 18.99
CA PRO A 636 -29.95 -14.51 18.93
C PRO A 636 -30.94 -13.40 18.50
N LYS A 637 -30.46 -12.18 18.23
CA LYS A 637 -31.27 -11.05 17.80
C LYS A 637 -30.55 -10.20 16.76
N ILE A 638 -29.83 -10.84 15.84
CA ILE A 638 -29.11 -10.09 14.81
C ILE A 638 -30.07 -9.26 13.94
N PRO A 639 -29.85 -7.95 13.79
CA PRO A 639 -30.64 -7.14 12.86
C PRO A 639 -30.44 -7.63 11.42
N ALA A 640 -31.53 -7.72 10.65
CA ALA A 640 -31.49 -8.18 9.27
C ALA A 640 -30.46 -7.42 8.38
N PRO A 641 -30.30 -6.08 8.50
CA PRO A 641 -29.25 -5.35 7.75
C PRO A 641 -27.83 -5.85 8.07
N VAL A 642 -27.54 -6.15 9.34
CA VAL A 642 -26.23 -6.67 9.79
C VAL A 642 -26.02 -8.07 9.23
N PHE A 643 -26.99 -8.97 9.41
CA PHE A 643 -26.90 -10.33 8.87
C PHE A 643 -26.67 -10.33 7.35
N ARG A 644 -27.38 -9.48 6.60
CA ARG A 644 -27.19 -9.35 5.14
C ARG A 644 -25.74 -9.01 4.79
N LYS A 645 -25.10 -8.10 5.52
CA LYS A 645 -23.71 -7.69 5.27
C LYS A 645 -22.71 -8.78 5.67
N ILE A 646 -22.92 -9.50 6.77
CA ILE A 646 -22.11 -10.68 7.12
C ILE A 646 -22.25 -11.77 6.04
N ASN A 647 -23.46 -12.05 5.55
CA ASN A 647 -23.66 -13.02 4.48
C ASN A 647 -23.05 -12.56 3.14
N THR A 648 -22.99 -11.24 2.88
CA THR A 648 -22.25 -10.69 1.73
C THR A 648 -20.75 -10.94 1.87
N LEU A 649 -20.16 -10.71 3.05
CA LEU A 649 -18.75 -11.07 3.32
C LEU A 649 -18.50 -12.55 3.02
N ARG A 650 -19.35 -13.44 3.55
CA ARG A 650 -19.26 -14.89 3.31
C ARG A 650 -19.32 -15.24 1.82
N LYS A 651 -20.24 -14.65 1.06
CA LYS A 651 -20.36 -14.89 -0.38
C LYS A 651 -19.12 -14.43 -1.14
N ARG A 652 -18.59 -13.25 -0.81
CA ARG A 652 -17.34 -12.75 -1.39
C ARG A 652 -16.16 -13.64 -1.05
N ALA A 653 -16.10 -14.15 0.19
CA ALA A 653 -15.10 -15.13 0.57
C ALA A 653 -15.18 -16.38 -0.29
N LYS A 654 -16.40 -16.94 -0.44
CA LYS A 654 -16.64 -18.08 -1.32
C LYS A 654 -16.17 -17.80 -2.75
N ASP A 655 -16.51 -16.64 -3.33
CA ASP A 655 -16.13 -16.28 -4.70
C ASP A 655 -14.60 -16.13 -4.86
N LEU A 656 -13.92 -15.68 -3.80
CA LEU A 656 -12.47 -15.51 -3.80
C LEU A 656 -11.73 -16.86 -3.78
N TYR A 657 -12.27 -17.86 -3.07
CA TYR A 657 -11.75 -19.24 -3.00
C TYR A 657 -12.22 -20.15 -4.16
N GLN A 658 -12.98 -19.64 -5.14
CA GLN A 658 -13.40 -20.45 -6.31
C GLN A 658 -12.19 -20.87 -7.17
N PRO A 659 -12.13 -22.12 -7.65
CA PRO A 659 -11.16 -22.55 -8.64
C PRO A 659 -11.15 -21.65 -9.89
N GLY A 660 -9.96 -21.46 -10.46
CA GLY A 660 -9.78 -20.59 -11.63
C GLY A 660 -9.69 -19.10 -11.30
N ASN A 661 -9.79 -18.70 -10.03
CA ASN A 661 -9.39 -17.37 -9.59
C ASN A 661 -7.87 -17.36 -9.30
N PRO A 662 -7.02 -16.62 -10.05
CA PRO A 662 -5.59 -16.50 -9.75
C PRO A 662 -5.20 -16.17 -8.30
N ALA A 663 -6.02 -15.39 -7.58
CA ALA A 663 -5.75 -15.12 -6.16
C ALA A 663 -5.96 -16.36 -5.28
N ASN A 664 -6.71 -17.37 -5.74
CA ASN A 664 -7.00 -18.60 -5.00
C ASN A 664 -5.73 -19.37 -4.65
N GLU A 665 -4.75 -19.45 -5.57
CA GLU A 665 -3.48 -20.13 -5.32
C GLU A 665 -2.74 -19.46 -4.15
N ALA A 666 -2.58 -18.14 -4.20
CA ALA A 666 -1.95 -17.38 -3.12
C ALA A 666 -2.71 -17.48 -1.79
N LEU A 667 -4.04 -17.64 -1.81
CA LEU A 667 -4.86 -17.82 -0.62
C LEU A 667 -4.78 -19.24 -0.05
N ILE A 668 -4.69 -20.27 -0.90
CA ILE A 668 -4.57 -21.68 -0.49
C ILE A 668 -3.18 -21.95 0.08
N GLU A 669 -2.13 -21.44 -0.57
CA GLU A 669 -0.74 -21.54 -0.11
C GLU A 669 -0.48 -20.75 1.17
N GLY A 670 -1.40 -19.86 1.56
CA GLY A 670 -1.26 -18.96 2.71
C GLY A 670 -0.30 -17.78 2.46
N ARG A 671 0.10 -17.54 1.21
CA ARG A 671 0.86 -16.35 0.81
C ARG A 671 0.08 -15.07 1.07
N ILE A 672 -1.24 -15.11 0.90
CA ILE A 672 -2.17 -14.05 1.28
C ILE A 672 -3.12 -14.59 2.33
N VAL A 673 -3.29 -13.84 3.44
CA VAL A 673 -4.29 -14.15 4.46
C VAL A 673 -5.40 -13.11 4.41
N PRO A 674 -6.62 -13.48 4.00
CA PRO A 674 -7.73 -12.55 3.99
C PRO A 674 -8.15 -12.23 5.42
N VAL A 675 -8.59 -10.99 5.67
CA VAL A 675 -9.12 -10.51 6.95
C VAL A 675 -10.48 -9.87 6.67
N TRP A 676 -11.56 -10.63 6.90
CA TRP A 676 -12.91 -10.18 6.59
C TRP A 676 -13.47 -9.32 7.71
N THR A 677 -13.78 -8.08 7.37
CA THR A 677 -14.10 -7.04 8.33
C THR A 677 -15.48 -6.46 8.06
N LEU A 678 -16.32 -6.43 9.08
CA LEU A 678 -17.53 -5.62 9.09
C LEU A 678 -17.21 -4.26 9.68
N ALA A 679 -17.60 -3.20 8.99
CA ALA A 679 -17.43 -1.83 9.42
C ALA A 679 -18.78 -1.12 9.55
N ASP A 680 -18.85 -0.16 10.46
CA ASP A 680 -20.02 0.69 10.65
C ASP A 680 -20.22 1.66 9.47
N GLU A 681 -21.27 2.46 9.56
CA GLU A 681 -21.56 3.53 8.61
C GLU A 681 -20.43 4.56 8.53
N ASP A 682 -19.71 4.83 9.61
CA ASP A 682 -18.57 5.76 9.60
C ASP A 682 -17.26 5.08 9.15
N ARG A 683 -17.33 3.77 8.89
CA ARG A 683 -16.26 2.86 8.45
C ARG A 683 -15.34 2.40 9.58
N LYS A 684 -15.66 2.63 10.85
CA LYS A 684 -14.91 2.02 11.96
C LYS A 684 -15.14 0.52 11.99
N THR A 685 -14.14 -0.21 12.45
CA THR A 685 -14.17 -1.66 12.49
C THR A 685 -15.11 -2.13 13.60
N ILE A 686 -16.13 -2.91 13.24
CA ILE A 686 -17.07 -3.51 14.19
C ILE A 686 -16.58 -4.90 14.58
N ALA A 687 -16.38 -5.78 13.60
CA ALA A 687 -16.09 -7.20 13.87
C ALA A 687 -15.25 -7.84 12.77
N LEU A 688 -14.50 -8.88 13.14
CA LEU A 688 -13.69 -9.71 12.25
C LEU A 688 -14.30 -11.12 12.12
N PHE A 689 -14.32 -11.66 10.89
CA PHE A 689 -14.91 -12.97 10.59
C PHE A 689 -13.90 -13.89 9.90
N PRO A 690 -13.50 -15.03 10.51
CA PRO A 690 -12.54 -15.94 9.90
C PRO A 690 -13.20 -16.82 8.83
N PHE A 691 -13.70 -16.21 7.75
CA PHE A 691 -14.09 -16.92 6.53
C PHE A 691 -12.85 -17.37 5.77
N ILE A 692 -12.16 -18.32 6.36
CA ILE A 692 -10.94 -18.92 5.85
C ILE A 692 -11.26 -20.38 5.52
N ALA A 693 -10.76 -20.84 4.38
CA ALA A 693 -10.93 -22.21 3.91
C ALA A 693 -9.57 -22.86 3.67
N LYS A 694 -9.45 -24.14 4.03
CA LYS A 694 -8.31 -24.97 3.64
C LYS A 694 -8.60 -25.58 2.27
N GLY A 695 -7.65 -25.45 1.34
CA GLY A 695 -7.57 -26.17 0.06
C GLY A 695 -8.90 -26.47 -0.63
N TYR A 696 -9.28 -25.67 -1.62
CA TYR A 696 -10.33 -26.08 -2.57
C TYR A 696 -9.69 -27.07 -3.55
N GLU A 697 -9.51 -28.32 -3.14
CA GLU A 697 -9.27 -29.39 -4.08
C GLU A 697 -10.52 -29.50 -4.95
N GLU A 698 -10.37 -29.21 -6.25
CA GLU A 698 -11.34 -29.68 -7.22
C GLU A 698 -11.61 -31.15 -6.91
N ALA A 699 -12.89 -31.50 -6.74
CA ALA A 699 -13.33 -32.84 -7.05
C ALA A 699 -12.99 -33.09 -8.53
N LYS A 700 -11.74 -33.46 -8.82
CA LYS A 700 -11.21 -33.78 -10.15
C LYS A 700 -11.85 -35.04 -10.76
N GLU A 701 -12.90 -35.58 -10.15
CA GLU A 701 -13.51 -36.86 -10.51
C GLU A 701 -14.94 -36.76 -11.09
N ALA A 702 -15.36 -35.63 -11.66
CA ALA A 702 -16.69 -35.54 -12.30
C ALA A 702 -16.74 -34.74 -13.61
N ALA A 703 -15.76 -34.91 -14.50
CA ALA A 703 -15.85 -34.50 -15.90
C ALA A 703 -15.59 -35.68 -16.85
#